data_AF-A0AAV5A353-F1
#
_entry.id   AF-A0AAV5A353-F1
#
_cell.length_a   1.000
_cell.length_b   1.000
_cell.length_c   1.000
_cell.angle_alpha   90.00
_cell.angle_beta   90.00
_cell.angle_gamma   90.00
#
_symmetry.space_group_name_H-M   'P 1'
#
loop_
_entity.id
_entity.type
_entity.pdbx_description
1 polymer ?
#
loop_
_entity_poly.entity_id
_entity_poly.type
_entity_poly.pdbx_seq_one_letter_code
_entity_poly.pdbx_strand_id
1 'polypeptide(L)'
;MSSNVYIPSETPFSKFLELALTVFPERKTGIREILRPACEYLPMPLSLGWLSNPFEKDYPTDRFVDGLVLSDIKSGATRPVAAPWMHALYEQSREKQPTGVTTIQLKEAHFSSQFGWRHRGLIVALVVQIGFALYGLLNNQIREGSLVIFGILIQIFDGLYVSTFPKYYPPRPANQVRFYALHTGMTTNHILIVVHDPGTKDGKYSGGSANLGRVNLEDAAVPLVKHYTGQQRRLVDTCAFILQSTGWIFRVICILTASNGYLLAVVMLFGSLIKGGFSLFLHWNNPKSSEPVFLDIDRKKPNLLDRIMATCQAAGSVSVGFVESILPDPTGTHVDYHYISDTLTKGSTTVDPHPDHQEAEAVHEAASKRRTTKCDITAKIIMSFEFGSVSKSIETLSKHTRLRRLLQEDPGVKGCCWFAKDPDDQSHPFANFLRVLVALVFAPIYITFPHNSVGSIKDFLKQAAWFIEYSNTPHAILHSSPMGGIAKYSPTGLNPKWLLRVEFNDDEDGDGFQYTQIKWSEKPLDATYNAISYSMSCARVLFDEAKMELLDPHPKDGRQYSLRDRKRISWFVLREYASARRRRQKGEKAKIEYIWLDEFCLSANGTEDPEVEEAERRREVGLLADIFSGAEHVCVFCDVENCEHVNLDCSWNTRLFTLAEILRARNVFILTRRRPSKEGEEEENPTDPHVHLVTHMTFNYGDQFRRRIQTEAALNNKWHLYAVMQHSTNAGAASWQAVIHSMVVEAIRRDEADNFNDHNFLGKGLNGLLPRRSQLDDLKGKDGWQDLAWLLELNQGFYNAASLAAVCSLAEYNVSSHRWWGKPITPAEGNERLEPLVTAFPVSSVMSNNSLEPTLCVIHPKTLSIKHMLRRDSAALYNNDELKGIRNLGRLLLFILIGPIGLSLLGTLNLRGGFAVIYISCILYSFLDLAASTIYVVREGWVYLDTTGWNDQAVDKLKDQDPNFAPFTTWGDEQLCPKWDPPSQDYKNHKKKSKSNPRYQHGFLVDLKSKVIVSVTVIDRPNSLIVLALHGCGITCMLLNRPAEPNAIAAKVGMANVPPYVLAQSVEAGTVYVGGGPPK
;
A
#
# COMPACT_ATOMS: atom_id res chain seq x y z
N MET A 1 -3.26 57.44 -37.55
CA MET A 1 -4.71 57.30 -37.33
C MET A 1 -5.02 55.82 -37.21
N SER A 2 -5.41 55.44 -36.00
CA SER A 2 -5.71 54.09 -35.53
C SER A 2 -7.11 53.66 -35.93
N SER A 3 -7.25 52.43 -36.44
CA SER A 3 -8.44 51.62 -36.25
C SER A 3 -7.99 50.23 -35.84
N ASN A 4 -7.96 50.01 -34.52
CA ASN A 4 -7.71 48.74 -33.88
C ASN A 4 -8.79 47.73 -34.29
N VAL A 5 -8.40 46.66 -34.96
CA VAL A 5 -9.18 45.42 -35.00
C VAL A 5 -8.69 44.57 -33.82
N TYR A 6 -9.50 44.56 -32.76
CA TYR A 6 -9.28 43.75 -31.57
C TYR A 6 -9.67 42.31 -31.91
N ILE A 7 -8.68 41.43 -32.10
CA ILE A 7 -8.91 39.98 -32.13
C ILE A 7 -8.80 39.50 -30.67
N PRO A 8 -9.88 39.01 -30.03
CA PRO A 8 -9.79 38.52 -28.66
C PRO A 8 -8.97 37.24 -28.65
N SER A 9 -8.02 37.15 -27.72
CA SER A 9 -7.28 35.93 -27.41
C SER A 9 -8.25 34.84 -26.93
N GLU A 10 -8.52 33.84 -27.77
CA GLU A 10 -9.22 32.63 -27.37
C GLU A 10 -8.42 31.88 -26.30
N THR A 11 -8.97 31.70 -25.09
CA THR A 11 -8.31 30.90 -24.06
C THR A 11 -8.55 29.41 -24.32
N PRO A 12 -7.51 28.59 -24.58
CA PRO A 12 -7.64 27.13 -24.79
C PRO A 12 -8.26 26.40 -23.59
N PHE A 13 -8.28 27.03 -22.41
CA PHE A 13 -8.87 26.51 -21.18
C PHE A 13 -10.40 26.38 -21.21
N SER A 14 -11.13 27.29 -21.86
CA SER A 14 -12.60 27.16 -21.97
C SER A 14 -12.99 25.95 -22.82
N LYS A 15 -12.26 25.71 -23.92
CA LYS A 15 -12.42 24.52 -24.77
C LYS A 15 -12.11 23.23 -24.00
N PHE A 16 -11.03 23.22 -23.21
CA PHE A 16 -10.67 22.06 -22.39
C PHE A 16 -11.65 21.82 -21.23
N LEU A 17 -12.17 22.87 -20.60
CA LEU A 17 -13.15 22.77 -19.53
C LEU A 17 -14.50 22.28 -20.06
N GLU A 18 -14.96 22.81 -21.20
CA GLU A 18 -16.15 22.29 -21.90
C GLU A 18 -15.94 20.81 -22.24
N LEU A 19 -14.80 20.43 -22.85
CA LEU A 19 -14.48 19.04 -23.19
C LEU A 19 -14.40 18.13 -21.95
N ALA A 20 -13.75 18.56 -20.86
CA ALA A 20 -13.68 17.79 -19.64
C ALA A 20 -15.08 17.56 -19.04
N LEU A 21 -15.91 18.60 -19.01
CA LEU A 21 -17.32 18.51 -18.60
C LEU A 21 -18.16 17.64 -19.55
N THR A 22 -17.74 17.51 -20.82
CA THR A 22 -18.36 16.57 -21.78
C THR A 22 -18.03 15.09 -21.54
N VAL A 23 -16.90 14.80 -20.88
CA VAL A 23 -16.38 13.43 -20.70
C VAL A 23 -16.61 12.90 -19.28
N PHE A 24 -17.04 13.73 -18.32
CA PHE A 24 -17.33 13.30 -16.95
C PHE A 24 -18.49 12.28 -16.90
N PRO A 25 -18.25 11.03 -16.42
CA PRO A 25 -19.30 10.03 -16.34
C PRO A 25 -20.35 10.42 -15.29
N GLU A 26 -21.62 10.37 -15.67
CA GLU A 26 -22.71 10.69 -14.78
C GLU A 26 -22.87 9.60 -13.71
N ARG A 27 -22.88 9.98 -12.42
CA ARG A 27 -23.21 9.03 -11.34
C ARG A 27 -24.71 8.67 -11.44
N LYS A 28 -25.02 7.38 -11.53
CA LYS A 28 -26.38 6.83 -11.47
C LYS A 28 -26.96 7.07 -10.07
N THR A 29 -27.79 8.10 -9.93
CA THR A 29 -28.29 8.56 -8.61
C THR A 29 -29.70 8.05 -8.25
N GLY A 30 -30.41 7.39 -9.18
CA GLY A 30 -31.76 6.85 -8.94
C GLY A 30 -32.84 7.89 -8.61
N ILE A 31 -32.52 9.20 -8.64
CA ILE A 31 -33.41 10.31 -8.24
C ILE A 31 -34.74 10.28 -8.98
N ARG A 32 -34.71 9.91 -10.27
CA ARG A 32 -35.91 9.83 -11.10
C ARG A 32 -36.94 8.83 -10.54
N GLU A 33 -36.48 7.72 -9.98
CA GLU A 33 -37.36 6.67 -9.42
C GLU A 33 -37.86 7.05 -8.01
N ILE A 34 -37.02 7.73 -7.21
CA ILE A 34 -37.36 8.19 -5.86
C ILE A 34 -38.45 9.28 -5.87
N LEU A 35 -38.43 10.16 -6.87
CA LEU A 35 -39.39 11.27 -6.99
C LEU A 35 -40.68 10.88 -7.74
N ARG A 36 -40.66 9.78 -8.51
CA ARG A 36 -41.78 9.36 -9.39
C ARG A 36 -43.10 9.08 -8.66
N PRO A 37 -43.14 8.49 -7.45
CA PRO A 37 -44.41 8.26 -6.75
C PRO A 37 -45.00 9.54 -6.13
N ALA A 38 -44.20 10.60 -5.97
CA ALA A 38 -44.63 11.88 -5.40
C ALA A 38 -45.08 12.90 -6.46
N CYS A 39 -44.77 12.68 -7.74
CA CYS A 39 -45.23 13.51 -8.83
C CYS A 39 -45.24 12.66 -10.11
N GLU A 40 -46.41 12.17 -10.51
CA GLU A 40 -46.51 11.22 -11.63
C GLU A 40 -46.00 11.81 -12.97
N TYR A 41 -45.96 13.15 -13.13
CA TYR A 41 -45.87 13.79 -14.45
C TYR A 41 -45.08 15.12 -14.54
N LEU A 42 -43.99 15.30 -13.77
CA LEU A 42 -43.14 16.50 -13.96
C LEU A 42 -41.96 16.20 -14.90
N PRO A 43 -41.71 17.00 -15.96
CA PRO A 43 -40.47 16.92 -16.69
C PRO A 43 -39.33 17.30 -15.74
N MET A 44 -38.42 16.37 -15.43
CA MET A 44 -37.34 16.59 -14.45
C MET A 44 -36.11 17.25 -15.13
N PRO A 45 -35.89 18.57 -14.98
CA PRO A 45 -34.79 19.29 -15.60
C PRO A 45 -33.72 19.51 -14.53
N LEU A 46 -32.86 18.51 -14.30
CA LEU A 46 -31.89 18.60 -13.21
C LEU A 46 -30.45 18.87 -13.65
N SER A 47 -30.16 18.85 -14.95
CA SER A 47 -28.84 19.24 -15.47
C SER A 47 -28.88 19.44 -16.97
N LEU A 48 -28.23 20.48 -17.51
CA LEU A 48 -27.80 20.58 -18.92
C LEU A 48 -26.72 19.54 -19.29
N GLY A 49 -26.63 18.45 -18.55
CA GLY A 49 -25.67 17.37 -18.73
C GLY A 49 -26.28 16.19 -19.47
N TRP A 50 -25.48 15.68 -20.41
CA TRP A 50 -25.43 14.35 -21.02
C TRP A 50 -26.59 13.40 -20.67
N LEU A 51 -27.55 13.28 -21.59
CA LEU A 51 -28.60 12.24 -21.55
C LEU A 51 -27.97 10.86 -21.34
N SER A 52 -28.31 10.22 -20.21
CA SER A 52 -28.23 8.77 -20.05
C SER A 52 -29.07 8.14 -21.15
N ASN A 53 -28.58 7.04 -21.73
CA ASN A 53 -29.38 6.25 -22.66
C ASN A 53 -30.74 5.95 -21.99
N PRO A 54 -31.89 6.30 -22.57
CA PRO A 54 -33.20 6.01 -21.97
C PRO A 54 -33.43 4.51 -21.71
N PHE A 55 -32.56 3.66 -22.26
CA PHE A 55 -32.55 2.20 -22.11
C PHE A 55 -31.48 1.65 -21.16
N GLU A 56 -30.58 2.47 -20.59
CA GLU A 56 -29.58 1.96 -19.65
C GLU A 56 -30.24 1.50 -18.33
N LYS A 57 -29.72 0.42 -17.74
CA LYS A 57 -30.14 -0.01 -16.41
C LYS A 57 -29.82 1.11 -15.41
N ASP A 58 -30.87 1.70 -14.86
CA ASP A 58 -30.87 2.89 -13.99
C ASP A 58 -30.22 2.66 -12.61
N TYR A 59 -29.71 1.45 -12.35
CA TYR A 59 -29.22 1.03 -11.04
C TYR A 59 -27.79 0.50 -11.05
N PRO A 60 -26.91 0.97 -10.14
CA PRO A 60 -25.61 0.36 -9.90
C PRO A 60 -25.80 -1.05 -9.29
N THR A 61 -25.42 -2.09 -10.02
CA THR A 61 -25.53 -3.49 -9.57
C THR A 61 -24.49 -3.86 -8.51
N ASP A 62 -23.50 -3.00 -8.27
CA ASP A 62 -22.38 -3.16 -7.34
C ASP A 62 -22.76 -2.93 -5.86
N ARG A 63 -23.98 -2.46 -5.57
CA ARG A 63 -24.45 -2.19 -4.20
C ARG A 63 -25.67 -3.02 -3.78
N PHE A 64 -26.02 -4.05 -4.55
CA PHE A 64 -27.10 -4.94 -4.19
C PHE A 64 -26.59 -6.00 -3.22
N VAL A 65 -27.35 -6.18 -2.14
CA VAL A 65 -27.18 -7.31 -1.22
C VAL A 65 -27.70 -8.55 -1.93
N ASP A 66 -26.80 -9.50 -2.18
CA ASP A 66 -27.14 -10.76 -2.85
C ASP A 66 -28.22 -11.53 -2.08
N GLY A 67 -29.26 -11.94 -2.82
CA GLY A 67 -30.36 -12.75 -2.28
C GLY A 67 -31.34 -12.01 -1.35
N LEU A 68 -31.33 -10.67 -1.30
CA LEU A 68 -32.26 -9.91 -0.47
C LEU A 68 -33.71 -10.10 -0.93
N VAL A 69 -34.57 -10.50 -0.01
CA VAL A 69 -36.01 -10.70 -0.21
C VAL A 69 -36.82 -9.91 0.82
N LEU A 70 -38.02 -9.49 0.43
CA LEU A 70 -39.03 -8.89 1.28
C LEU A 70 -40.16 -9.90 1.47
N SER A 71 -40.44 -10.26 2.72
CA SER A 71 -41.48 -11.22 3.10
C SER A 71 -42.54 -10.56 3.97
N ASP A 72 -43.81 -10.66 3.59
CA ASP A 72 -44.92 -10.27 4.47
C ASP A 72 -45.11 -11.33 5.55
N ILE A 73 -44.89 -10.95 6.82
CA ILE A 73 -44.87 -11.89 7.96
C ILE A 73 -46.24 -12.57 8.13
N LYS A 74 -47.34 -11.86 7.80
CA LYS A 74 -48.71 -12.36 7.98
C LYS A 74 -49.19 -13.23 6.82
N SER A 75 -48.84 -12.87 5.59
CA SER A 75 -49.30 -13.61 4.39
C SER A 75 -48.31 -14.65 3.88
N GLY A 76 -47.03 -14.54 4.25
CA GLY A 76 -45.94 -15.38 3.77
C GLY A 76 -45.48 -15.05 2.35
N ALA A 77 -46.05 -14.01 1.72
CA ALA A 77 -45.68 -13.60 0.38
C ALA A 77 -44.26 -13.05 0.37
N THR A 78 -43.37 -13.74 -0.35
CA THR A 78 -41.94 -13.40 -0.46
C THR A 78 -41.62 -12.88 -1.87
N ARG A 79 -40.90 -11.77 -1.98
CA ARG A 79 -40.48 -11.17 -3.26
C ARG A 79 -38.98 -10.81 -3.23
N PRO A 80 -38.22 -11.06 -4.32
CA PRO A 80 -36.85 -10.57 -4.42
C PRO A 80 -36.85 -9.04 -4.48
N VAL A 81 -36.01 -8.38 -3.70
CA VAL A 81 -35.96 -6.91 -3.68
C VAL A 81 -35.17 -6.42 -4.89
N ALA A 82 -35.78 -5.55 -5.68
CA ALA A 82 -35.13 -4.87 -6.80
C ALA A 82 -34.87 -3.37 -6.51
N ALA A 83 -35.44 -2.84 -5.43
CA ALA A 83 -35.39 -1.43 -5.07
C ALA A 83 -34.12 -1.09 -4.25
N PRO A 84 -33.20 -0.22 -4.75
CA PRO A 84 -31.92 0.02 -4.07
C PRO A 84 -32.04 0.67 -2.69
N TRP A 85 -33.08 1.46 -2.46
CA TRP A 85 -33.28 2.09 -1.16
C TRP A 85 -33.57 1.05 -0.07
N MET A 86 -34.18 -0.08 -0.41
CA MET A 86 -34.39 -1.20 0.51
C MET A 86 -33.08 -1.96 0.78
N HIS A 87 -32.21 -2.12 -0.23
CA HIS A 87 -30.85 -2.65 -0.03
C HIS A 87 -30.03 -1.74 0.88
N ALA A 88 -30.03 -0.43 0.63
CA ALA A 88 -29.34 0.55 1.47
C ALA A 88 -29.89 0.59 2.90
N LEU A 89 -31.22 0.48 3.06
CA LEU A 89 -31.87 0.40 4.36
C LEU A 89 -31.45 -0.87 5.13
N TYR A 90 -31.38 -2.00 4.43
CA TYR A 90 -30.93 -3.26 4.99
C TYR A 90 -29.45 -3.19 5.41
N GLU A 91 -28.56 -2.67 4.56
CA GLU A 91 -27.14 -2.50 4.88
C GLU A 91 -26.91 -1.55 6.04
N GLN A 92 -27.60 -0.39 6.06
CA GLN A 92 -27.50 0.56 7.16
C GLN A 92 -27.94 -0.04 8.51
N SER A 93 -28.96 -0.90 8.48
CA SER A 93 -29.44 -1.62 9.65
C SER A 93 -28.42 -2.69 10.10
N ARG A 94 -27.87 -3.45 9.14
CA ARG A 94 -26.84 -4.47 9.35
C ARG A 94 -25.52 -3.88 9.88
N GLU A 95 -25.09 -2.71 9.41
CA GLU A 95 -23.87 -2.06 9.92
C GLU A 95 -23.99 -1.68 11.40
N LYS A 96 -25.19 -1.26 11.84
CA LYS A 96 -25.45 -0.90 13.24
C LYS A 96 -25.59 -2.13 14.14
N GLN A 97 -26.23 -3.19 13.65
CA GLN A 97 -26.33 -4.46 14.34
C GLN A 97 -26.07 -5.60 13.34
N PRO A 98 -24.82 -6.10 13.25
CA PRO A 98 -24.44 -7.12 12.27
C PRO A 98 -25.20 -8.45 12.44
N THR A 99 -25.62 -8.74 13.66
CA THR A 99 -26.35 -9.94 14.03
C THR A 99 -27.53 -9.59 14.94
N GLY A 100 -28.76 -9.85 14.50
CA GLY A 100 -29.95 -9.64 15.33
C GLY A 100 -31.21 -9.37 14.54
N VAL A 101 -32.19 -8.76 15.22
CA VAL A 101 -33.45 -8.32 14.64
C VAL A 101 -33.66 -6.86 14.97
N THR A 102 -33.86 -6.03 13.94
CA THR A 102 -34.10 -4.60 14.10
C THR A 102 -35.46 -4.24 13.54
N THR A 103 -36.22 -3.47 14.30
CA THR A 103 -37.54 -2.98 13.89
C THR A 103 -37.46 -1.51 13.52
N ILE A 104 -37.98 -1.19 12.34
CA ILE A 104 -38.12 0.17 11.84
C ILE A 104 -39.58 0.40 11.46
N GLN A 105 -40.19 1.45 12.02
CA GLN A 105 -41.47 1.95 11.54
C GLN A 105 -41.22 2.97 10.43
N LEU A 106 -41.70 2.66 9.22
CA LEU A 106 -41.68 3.64 8.13
C LEU A 106 -42.86 4.58 8.32
N LYS A 107 -42.58 5.82 8.74
CA LYS A 107 -43.56 6.91 8.63
C LYS A 107 -43.47 7.42 7.20
N GLU A 108 -44.59 7.43 6.47
CA GLU A 108 -44.62 8.03 5.13
C GLU A 108 -44.23 9.51 5.21
N ALA A 109 -42.95 9.80 5.01
CA ALA A 109 -42.50 11.12 4.67
C ALA A 109 -42.32 11.14 3.15
N HIS A 110 -43.30 11.73 2.46
CA HIS A 110 -43.16 12.27 1.11
C HIS A 110 -43.32 11.32 -0.08
N PHE A 111 -44.15 10.27 0.01
CA PHE A 111 -44.87 9.74 -1.16
C PHE A 111 -46.23 10.44 -1.35
N SER A 112 -46.39 11.67 -0.86
CA SER A 112 -47.57 12.47 -1.18
C SER A 112 -47.40 13.07 -2.57
N SER A 113 -48.45 13.02 -3.38
CA SER A 113 -48.59 13.74 -4.65
C SER A 113 -48.59 15.28 -4.52
N GLN A 114 -48.34 15.81 -3.32
CA GLN A 114 -48.40 17.24 -3.05
C GLN A 114 -47.17 17.97 -3.57
N PHE A 115 -47.42 19.11 -4.20
CA PHE A 115 -46.44 20.04 -4.72
C PHE A 115 -45.64 20.74 -3.59
N GLY A 116 -44.68 20.01 -3.03
CA GLY A 116 -43.81 20.48 -1.94
C GLY A 116 -42.62 21.34 -2.37
N TRP A 117 -41.80 21.76 -1.40
CA TRP A 117 -40.60 22.58 -1.61
C TRP A 117 -39.59 21.99 -2.60
N ARG A 118 -39.57 20.66 -2.78
CA ARG A 118 -38.73 19.94 -3.74
C ARG A 118 -39.06 20.33 -5.18
N HIS A 119 -40.35 20.49 -5.49
CA HIS A 119 -40.85 20.96 -6.78
C HIS A 119 -40.53 22.44 -7.00
N ARG A 120 -40.61 23.24 -5.93
CA ARG A 120 -40.20 24.66 -5.96
C ARG A 120 -38.71 24.80 -6.24
N GLY A 121 -37.85 23.96 -5.65
CA GLY A 121 -36.41 23.95 -5.92
C GLY A 121 -36.08 23.59 -7.38
N LEU A 122 -36.81 22.62 -7.96
CA LEU A 122 -36.70 22.26 -9.38
C LEU A 122 -37.11 23.40 -10.31
N ILE A 123 -38.23 24.06 -10.02
CA ILE A 123 -38.71 25.20 -10.81
C ILE A 123 -37.76 26.39 -10.69
N VAL A 124 -37.24 26.65 -9.49
CA VAL A 124 -36.23 27.70 -9.27
C VAL A 124 -34.96 27.40 -10.08
N ALA A 125 -34.49 26.14 -10.10
CA ALA A 125 -33.34 25.76 -10.91
C ALA A 125 -33.57 25.99 -12.41
N LEU A 126 -34.74 25.60 -12.92
CA LEU A 126 -35.12 25.82 -14.32
C LEU A 126 -35.21 27.33 -14.65
N VAL A 127 -35.84 28.13 -13.79
CA VAL A 127 -35.95 29.58 -13.95
C VAL A 127 -34.57 30.24 -13.95
N VAL A 128 -33.66 29.80 -13.08
CA VAL A 128 -32.28 30.29 -13.04
C VAL A 128 -31.52 29.93 -14.32
N GLN A 129 -31.67 28.71 -14.84
CA GLN A 129 -31.04 28.29 -16.11
C GLN A 129 -31.58 29.07 -17.31
N ILE A 130 -32.90 29.32 -17.38
CA ILE A 130 -33.51 30.19 -18.39
C ILE A 130 -32.97 31.62 -18.26
N GLY A 131 -32.83 32.12 -17.02
CA GLY A 131 -32.23 33.43 -16.74
C GLY A 131 -30.80 33.55 -17.27
N PHE A 132 -29.96 32.53 -17.05
CA PHE A 132 -28.61 32.48 -17.62
C PHE A 132 -28.62 32.40 -19.15
N ALA A 133 -29.56 31.66 -19.74
CA ALA A 133 -29.69 31.56 -21.19
C ALA A 133 -30.04 32.93 -21.82
N LEU A 134 -31.01 33.62 -21.24
CA LEU A 134 -31.42 34.97 -21.64
C LEU A 134 -30.30 35.98 -21.41
N TYR A 135 -29.57 35.88 -20.29
CA TYR A 135 -28.38 36.69 -20.04
C TYR A 135 -27.31 36.50 -21.12
N GLY A 136 -27.06 35.25 -21.56
CA GLY A 136 -26.15 34.96 -22.66
C GLY A 136 -26.59 35.59 -23.98
N LEU A 137 -27.88 35.47 -24.32
CA LEU A 137 -28.44 36.07 -25.53
C LEU A 137 -28.36 37.61 -25.52
N LEU A 138 -28.60 38.24 -24.37
CA LEU A 138 -28.61 39.70 -24.22
C LEU A 138 -27.20 40.31 -24.19
N ASN A 139 -26.18 39.56 -23.79
CA ASN A 139 -24.79 40.02 -23.69
C ASN A 139 -23.89 39.57 -24.84
N ASN A 140 -24.45 39.41 -26.05
CA ASN A 140 -23.73 38.99 -27.26
C ASN A 140 -23.04 37.61 -27.17
N GLN A 141 -23.40 36.76 -26.21
CA GLN A 141 -22.98 35.35 -26.14
C GLN A 141 -24.05 34.44 -26.76
N ILE A 142 -24.39 34.72 -28.03
CA ILE A 142 -25.53 34.11 -28.74
C ILE A 142 -25.40 32.58 -28.79
N ARG A 143 -24.21 32.05 -29.09
CA ARG A 143 -23.92 30.60 -29.07
C ARG A 143 -24.31 29.98 -27.72
N GLU A 144 -23.75 30.52 -26.65
CA GLU A 144 -23.92 30.00 -25.29
C GLU A 144 -25.39 30.02 -24.86
N GLY A 145 -26.06 31.17 -25.06
CA GLY A 145 -27.47 31.33 -24.74
C GLY A 145 -28.37 30.39 -25.52
N SER A 146 -28.14 30.23 -26.83
CA SER A 146 -28.90 29.31 -27.69
C SER A 146 -28.69 27.83 -27.32
N LEU A 147 -27.45 27.42 -27.00
CA LEU A 147 -27.17 26.06 -26.58
C LEU A 147 -27.79 25.72 -25.21
N VAL A 148 -27.81 26.67 -24.28
CA VAL A 148 -28.52 26.52 -23.00
C VAL A 148 -30.02 26.35 -23.22
N ILE A 149 -30.65 27.17 -24.07
CA ILE A 149 -32.08 27.05 -24.39
C ILE A 149 -32.38 25.70 -25.06
N PHE A 150 -31.58 25.31 -26.04
CA PHE A 150 -31.79 24.06 -26.76
C PHE A 150 -31.64 22.85 -25.84
N GLY A 151 -30.66 22.86 -24.92
CA GLY A 151 -30.52 21.83 -23.90
C GLY A 151 -31.70 21.77 -22.91
N ILE A 152 -32.29 22.92 -22.55
CA ILE A 152 -33.50 22.98 -21.72
C ILE A 152 -34.70 22.37 -22.47
N LEU A 153 -34.86 22.66 -23.77
CA LEU A 153 -35.96 22.10 -24.58
C LEU A 153 -35.87 20.57 -24.69
N ILE A 154 -34.67 20.03 -24.93
CA ILE A 154 -34.48 18.57 -24.98
C ILE A 154 -34.90 17.91 -23.65
N GLN A 155 -34.61 18.54 -22.50
CA GLN A 155 -35.02 18.03 -21.19
C GLN A 155 -36.52 18.08 -20.97
N ILE A 156 -37.20 19.13 -21.44
CA ILE A 156 -38.65 19.23 -21.40
C ILE A 156 -39.28 18.08 -22.22
N PHE A 157 -38.74 17.81 -23.41
CA PHE A 157 -39.21 16.71 -24.26
C PHE A 157 -38.93 15.33 -23.65
N ASP A 158 -37.77 15.10 -23.04
CA ASP A 158 -37.47 13.86 -22.30
C ASP A 158 -38.48 13.66 -21.14
N GLY A 159 -38.76 14.73 -20.41
CA GLY A 159 -39.74 14.71 -19.34
C GLY A 159 -41.18 14.40 -19.81
N LEU A 160 -41.60 14.99 -20.93
CA LEU A 160 -42.89 14.69 -21.57
C LEU A 160 -42.96 13.25 -22.10
N TYR A 161 -41.86 12.73 -22.65
CA TYR A 161 -41.77 11.34 -23.10
C TYR A 161 -41.96 10.37 -21.93
N VAL A 162 -41.24 10.57 -20.83
CA VAL A 162 -41.35 9.72 -19.62
C VAL A 162 -42.75 9.80 -18.99
N SER A 163 -43.38 10.98 -19.04
CA SER A 163 -44.76 11.18 -18.58
C SER A 163 -45.78 10.41 -19.42
N THR A 164 -45.59 10.38 -20.75
CA THR A 164 -46.54 9.79 -21.70
C THR A 164 -46.36 8.27 -21.80
N PHE A 165 -45.12 7.79 -21.64
CA PHE A 165 -44.75 6.38 -21.76
C PHE A 165 -44.02 5.87 -20.48
N PRO A 166 -44.73 5.72 -19.35
CA PRO A 166 -44.11 5.24 -18.11
C PRO A 166 -43.65 3.78 -18.22
N LYS A 167 -42.39 3.53 -17.83
CA LYS A 167 -41.75 2.21 -17.83
C LYS A 167 -42.40 1.19 -16.87
N TYR A 168 -43.04 1.66 -15.80
CA TYR A 168 -43.61 0.82 -14.73
C TYR A 168 -45.08 1.16 -14.49
N TYR A 169 -45.85 0.18 -14.01
CA TYR A 169 -47.21 0.41 -13.48
C TYR A 169 -47.15 1.13 -12.12
N PRO A 170 -48.15 1.97 -11.78
CA PRO A 170 -48.26 2.55 -10.46
C PRO A 170 -48.46 1.45 -9.39
N PRO A 171 -47.87 1.58 -8.20
CA PRO A 171 -48.04 0.60 -7.13
C PRO A 171 -49.48 0.57 -6.59
N ARG A 172 -49.96 -0.59 -6.14
CA ARG A 172 -51.33 -0.73 -5.62
C ARG A 172 -51.47 -0.03 -4.26
N PRO A 173 -52.69 0.38 -3.86
CA PRO A 173 -52.94 0.99 -2.56
C PRO A 173 -52.92 -0.04 -1.41
N ALA A 174 -52.37 0.33 -0.25
CA ALA A 174 -52.37 -0.45 0.99
C ALA A 174 -53.21 0.24 2.08
N ASN A 175 -54.24 -0.46 2.57
CA ASN A 175 -55.23 0.09 3.50
C ASN A 175 -55.08 -0.40 4.96
N GLN A 176 -54.10 -1.26 5.25
CA GLN A 176 -53.89 -1.88 6.56
C GLN A 176 -52.42 -1.80 6.96
N VAL A 177 -52.18 -1.73 8.28
CA VAL A 177 -50.82 -1.86 8.84
C VAL A 177 -50.29 -3.24 8.51
N ARG A 178 -49.09 -3.32 7.94
CA ARG A 178 -48.42 -4.58 7.60
C ARG A 178 -47.01 -4.62 8.16
N PHE A 179 -46.57 -5.82 8.52
CA PHE A 179 -45.24 -6.09 9.02
C PHE A 179 -44.49 -6.91 7.97
N TYR A 180 -43.42 -6.34 7.44
CA TYR A 180 -42.57 -7.01 6.46
C TYR A 180 -41.22 -7.34 7.09
N ALA A 181 -40.59 -8.41 6.65
CA ALA A 181 -39.24 -8.79 7.00
C ALA A 181 -38.34 -8.69 5.76
N LEU A 182 -37.25 -7.93 5.87
CA LEU A 182 -36.15 -7.94 4.90
C LEU A 182 -35.08 -8.92 5.39
N HIS A 183 -34.74 -9.90 4.56
CA HIS A 183 -33.79 -10.97 4.89
C HIS A 183 -33.15 -11.58 3.63
N THR A 184 -32.15 -12.45 3.79
CA THR A 184 -31.40 -13.08 2.67
C THR A 184 -31.63 -14.61 2.59
N GLY A 185 -32.81 -15.07 3.04
CA GLY A 185 -33.14 -16.51 3.12
C GLY A 185 -32.29 -17.26 4.17
N MET A 186 -31.75 -18.43 3.82
CA MET A 186 -30.97 -19.27 4.76
C MET A 186 -29.65 -18.63 5.22
N THR A 187 -29.11 -17.63 4.50
CA THR A 187 -27.87 -16.92 4.86
C THR A 187 -28.13 -15.71 5.77
N THR A 188 -29.36 -15.57 6.26
CA THR A 188 -29.78 -14.38 7.01
C THR A 188 -29.04 -14.25 8.33
N ASN A 189 -28.13 -13.28 8.38
CA ASN A 189 -27.48 -12.87 9.62
C ASN A 189 -28.23 -11.72 10.34
N HIS A 190 -29.11 -11.03 9.64
CA HIS A 190 -29.84 -9.89 10.15
C HIS A 190 -31.25 -9.86 9.57
N ILE A 191 -32.28 -9.76 10.42
CA ILE A 191 -33.65 -9.55 9.98
C ILE A 191 -34.05 -8.11 10.29
N LEU A 192 -34.44 -7.37 9.25
CA LEU A 192 -34.99 -6.03 9.41
C LEU A 192 -36.52 -6.09 9.29
N ILE A 193 -37.21 -5.85 10.39
CA ILE A 193 -38.67 -5.71 10.42
C ILE A 193 -39.03 -4.29 9.99
N VAL A 194 -39.79 -4.20 8.91
CA VAL A 194 -40.34 -2.96 8.39
C VAL A 194 -41.82 -2.92 8.75
N VAL A 195 -42.15 -2.11 9.74
CA VAL A 195 -43.55 -1.81 10.12
C VAL A 195 -44.06 -0.73 9.19
N HIS A 196 -44.98 -1.12 8.31
CA HIS A 196 -45.67 -0.20 7.41
C HIS A 196 -47.00 0.18 8.01
N ASP A 197 -47.06 1.36 8.62
CA ASP A 197 -48.32 1.97 9.06
C ASP A 197 -48.76 3.01 8.02
N PRO A 198 -49.81 2.73 7.23
CA PRO A 198 -50.33 3.72 6.30
C PRO A 198 -50.81 5.01 7.02
N GLY A 199 -51.08 4.97 8.33
CA GLY A 199 -51.38 6.12 9.18
C GLY A 199 -52.85 6.17 9.61
N THR A 200 -53.11 6.25 10.90
CA THR A 200 -54.45 6.45 11.49
C THR A 200 -54.90 7.91 11.36
N LYS A 201 -56.23 8.12 11.39
CA LYS A 201 -56.97 9.37 11.12
C LYS A 201 -56.67 10.57 12.05
N ASP A 202 -55.69 10.50 12.96
CA ASP A 202 -55.60 11.44 14.09
C ASP A 202 -54.64 12.63 13.90
N GLY A 203 -54.17 12.89 12.68
CA GLY A 203 -53.34 14.07 12.37
C GLY A 203 -54.12 15.13 11.61
N LYS A 204 -54.37 16.30 12.23
CA LYS A 204 -54.99 17.51 11.65
C LYS A 204 -54.36 17.97 10.31
N TYR A 205 -54.76 17.36 9.20
CA TYR A 205 -54.66 17.93 7.86
C TYR A 205 -56.05 17.89 7.23
N SER A 206 -56.89 18.85 7.63
CA SER A 206 -58.15 19.17 6.98
C SER A 206 -57.86 19.88 5.66
N GLY A 207 -57.74 19.11 4.58
CA GLY A 207 -57.58 19.62 3.22
C GLY A 207 -57.84 18.49 2.23
N GLY A 208 -59.06 18.46 1.69
CA GLY A 208 -59.66 17.36 0.94
C GLY A 208 -58.76 16.59 -0.02
N SER A 209 -58.63 15.28 0.22
CA SER A 209 -58.76 14.23 -0.79
C SER A 209 -58.71 12.87 -0.09
N ALA A 210 -59.89 12.29 0.15
CA ALA A 210 -60.05 11.00 0.84
C ALA A 210 -59.74 9.77 -0.04
N ASN A 211 -59.19 9.96 -1.25
CA ASN A 211 -58.91 8.90 -2.22
C ASN A 211 -57.43 8.74 -2.59
N LEU A 212 -56.50 9.36 -1.86
CA LEU A 212 -55.08 9.20 -2.11
C LEU A 212 -54.60 7.86 -1.52
N GLY A 213 -54.59 6.83 -2.37
CA GLY A 213 -54.10 5.50 -2.06
C GLY A 213 -52.64 5.51 -1.62
N ARG A 214 -52.37 4.91 -0.45
CA ARG A 214 -51.04 4.78 0.16
C ARG A 214 -50.30 3.58 -0.45
N VAL A 215 -48.98 3.63 -0.62
CA VAL A 215 -48.25 2.72 -1.52
C VAL A 215 -48.08 1.31 -0.92
N ASN A 216 -48.39 0.25 -1.67
CA ASN A 216 -48.03 -1.11 -1.29
C ASN A 216 -46.51 -1.33 -1.41
N LEU A 217 -45.85 -1.67 -0.30
CA LEU A 217 -44.41 -1.89 -0.25
C LEU A 217 -43.95 -3.10 -1.08
N GLU A 218 -44.81 -4.09 -1.31
CA GLU A 218 -44.49 -5.23 -2.18
C GLU A 218 -44.28 -4.78 -3.64
N ASP A 219 -45.13 -3.89 -4.13
CA ASP A 219 -45.05 -3.34 -5.49
C ASP A 219 -43.93 -2.30 -5.61
N ALA A 220 -43.57 -1.65 -4.48
CA ALA A 220 -42.41 -0.75 -4.40
C ALA A 220 -41.07 -1.51 -4.34
N ALA A 221 -41.06 -2.73 -3.78
CA ALA A 221 -39.90 -3.61 -3.76
C ALA A 221 -39.60 -4.19 -5.15
N VAL A 222 -40.64 -4.47 -5.94
CA VAL A 222 -40.55 -5.03 -7.30
C VAL A 222 -41.49 -4.28 -8.26
N PRO A 223 -41.03 -3.17 -8.87
CA PRO A 223 -41.84 -2.42 -9.81
C PRO A 223 -42.23 -3.27 -11.03
N LEU A 224 -43.53 -3.36 -11.33
CA LEU A 224 -44.03 -4.11 -12.48
C LEU A 224 -43.78 -3.35 -13.78
N VAL A 225 -43.03 -3.95 -14.70
CA VAL A 225 -42.70 -3.35 -16.00
C VAL A 225 -43.94 -3.31 -16.90
N LYS A 226 -44.20 -2.15 -17.52
CA LYS A 226 -45.26 -2.00 -18.51
C LYS A 226 -44.75 -2.40 -19.89
N HIS A 227 -45.33 -3.45 -20.46
CA HIS A 227 -44.99 -3.90 -21.81
C HIS A 227 -45.91 -3.25 -22.86
N TYR A 228 -45.33 -2.48 -23.78
CA TYR A 228 -46.04 -1.89 -24.92
C TYR A 228 -46.05 -2.87 -26.10
N THR A 229 -47.20 -3.04 -26.75
CA THR A 229 -47.36 -3.93 -27.91
C THR A 229 -47.86 -3.16 -29.15
N GLY A 230 -47.57 -3.69 -30.35
CA GLY A 230 -48.09 -3.15 -31.61
C GLY A 230 -47.61 -1.72 -31.96
N GLN A 231 -48.54 -0.85 -32.36
CA GLN A 231 -48.25 0.53 -32.81
C GLN A 231 -47.68 1.41 -31.69
N GLN A 232 -48.09 1.19 -30.43
CA GLN A 232 -47.55 1.95 -29.29
C GLN A 232 -46.07 1.69 -29.09
N ARG A 233 -45.60 0.45 -29.28
CA ARG A 233 -44.16 0.12 -29.20
C ARG A 233 -43.35 0.86 -30.26
N ARG A 234 -43.84 0.89 -31.51
CA ARG A 234 -43.17 1.64 -32.60
C ARG A 234 -43.07 3.13 -32.28
N LEU A 235 -44.11 3.71 -31.69
CA LEU A 235 -44.12 5.12 -31.31
C LEU A 235 -43.15 5.39 -30.16
N VAL A 236 -43.13 4.53 -29.13
CA VAL A 236 -42.18 4.60 -28.01
C VAL A 236 -40.73 4.50 -28.50
N ASP A 237 -40.44 3.53 -29.37
CA ASP A 237 -39.10 3.29 -29.94
C ASP A 237 -38.67 4.47 -30.84
N THR A 238 -39.59 5.03 -31.62
CA THR A 238 -39.32 6.19 -32.49
C THR A 238 -39.05 7.46 -31.69
N CYS A 239 -39.87 7.75 -30.68
CA CYS A 239 -39.66 8.90 -29.80
C CYS A 239 -38.36 8.77 -29.00
N ALA A 240 -38.03 7.57 -28.52
CA ALA A 240 -36.76 7.30 -27.85
C ALA A 240 -35.56 7.52 -28.80
N PHE A 241 -35.65 7.03 -30.04
CA PHE A 241 -34.61 7.21 -31.05
C PHE A 241 -34.40 8.70 -31.39
N ILE A 242 -35.47 9.48 -31.52
CA ILE A 242 -35.41 10.93 -31.77
C ILE A 242 -34.74 11.65 -30.58
N LEU A 243 -35.12 11.34 -29.35
CA LEU A 243 -34.50 11.92 -28.14
C LEU A 243 -33.01 11.56 -28.01
N GLN A 244 -32.65 10.31 -28.33
CA GLN A 244 -31.26 9.87 -28.32
C GLN A 244 -30.44 10.57 -29.40
N SER A 245 -30.99 10.70 -30.61
CA SER A 245 -30.32 11.34 -31.75
C SER A 245 -30.15 12.85 -31.52
N THR A 246 -31.16 13.52 -30.99
CA THR A 246 -31.09 14.96 -30.65
C THR A 246 -30.08 15.24 -29.53
N GLY A 247 -29.99 14.35 -28.52
CA GLY A 247 -28.94 14.39 -27.52
C GLY A 247 -27.54 14.23 -28.09
N TRP A 248 -27.35 13.33 -29.07
CA TRP A 248 -26.09 13.15 -29.79
C TRP A 248 -25.71 14.38 -30.63
N ILE A 249 -26.66 14.91 -31.41
CA ILE A 249 -26.46 16.09 -32.25
C ILE A 249 -26.06 17.29 -31.38
N PHE A 250 -26.72 17.50 -30.23
CA PHE A 250 -26.38 18.55 -29.30
C PHE A 250 -24.91 18.48 -28.83
N ARG A 251 -24.39 17.28 -28.56
CA ARG A 251 -22.98 17.06 -28.16
C ARG A 251 -22.01 17.42 -29.28
N VAL A 252 -22.32 16.96 -30.49
CA VAL A 252 -21.52 17.27 -31.69
C VAL A 252 -21.47 18.78 -31.91
N ILE A 253 -22.60 19.48 -31.76
CA ILE A 253 -22.65 20.94 -31.89
C ILE A 253 -21.81 21.62 -30.80
N CYS A 254 -21.85 21.16 -29.55
CA CYS A 254 -21.01 21.72 -28.47
C CYS A 254 -19.51 21.57 -28.76
N ILE A 255 -19.09 20.44 -29.36
CA ILE A 255 -17.68 20.17 -29.69
C ILE A 255 -17.22 20.96 -30.93
N LEU A 256 -18.06 21.06 -31.95
CA LEU A 256 -17.69 21.65 -33.24
C LEU A 256 -17.78 23.17 -33.29
N THR A 257 -18.51 23.81 -32.36
CA THR A 257 -18.65 25.27 -32.33
C THR A 257 -17.64 25.90 -31.37
N ALA A 258 -16.96 26.97 -31.79
CA ALA A 258 -15.96 27.65 -30.95
C ALA A 258 -16.65 28.39 -29.78
N SER A 259 -16.12 28.20 -28.57
CA SER A 259 -16.64 28.83 -27.36
C SER A 259 -16.26 30.30 -27.23
N ASN A 260 -17.26 31.13 -26.94
CA ASN A 260 -17.11 32.58 -26.79
C ASN A 260 -17.17 33.01 -25.31
N GLY A 261 -17.21 32.07 -24.36
CA GLY A 261 -17.30 32.38 -22.93
C GLY A 261 -17.34 31.13 -22.03
N TYR A 262 -17.58 31.34 -20.73
CA TYR A 262 -17.70 30.25 -19.74
C TYR A 262 -19.15 29.94 -19.37
N LEU A 263 -20.13 30.59 -20.02
CA LEU A 263 -21.52 30.55 -19.60
C LEU A 263 -22.10 29.14 -19.68
N LEU A 264 -21.95 28.43 -20.80
CA LEU A 264 -22.42 27.05 -20.93
C LEU A 264 -21.74 26.12 -19.91
N ALA A 265 -20.42 26.25 -19.72
CA ALA A 265 -19.66 25.48 -18.74
C ALA A 265 -20.15 25.72 -17.30
N VAL A 266 -20.42 26.97 -16.94
CA VAL A 266 -20.96 27.35 -15.62
C VAL A 266 -22.37 26.79 -15.43
N VAL A 267 -23.25 26.89 -16.44
CA VAL A 267 -24.61 26.37 -16.32
C VAL A 267 -24.63 24.83 -16.29
N MET A 268 -23.74 24.16 -17.04
CA MET A 268 -23.54 22.71 -16.95
C MET A 268 -23.05 22.29 -15.55
N LEU A 269 -22.02 22.96 -15.02
CA LEU A 269 -21.49 22.71 -13.68
C LEU A 269 -22.55 22.96 -12.60
N PHE A 270 -23.31 24.06 -12.71
CA PHE A 270 -24.40 24.40 -11.80
C PHE A 270 -25.51 23.33 -11.85
N GLY A 271 -25.87 22.86 -13.04
CA GLY A 271 -26.79 21.73 -13.20
C GLY A 271 -26.29 20.46 -12.50
N SER A 272 -25.02 20.09 -12.72
CA SER A 272 -24.41 18.93 -12.06
C SER A 272 -24.35 19.08 -10.53
N LEU A 273 -24.06 20.27 -10.02
CA LEU A 273 -24.05 20.58 -8.58
C LEU A 273 -25.45 20.51 -7.98
N ILE A 274 -26.48 21.00 -8.67
CA ILE A 274 -27.88 20.87 -8.24
C ILE A 274 -28.27 19.40 -8.22
N LYS A 275 -27.99 18.63 -9.28
CA LYS A 275 -28.29 17.18 -9.33
C LYS A 275 -27.57 16.41 -8.21
N GLY A 276 -26.30 16.72 -7.97
CA GLY A 276 -25.52 16.17 -6.86
C GLY A 276 -26.07 16.56 -5.49
N GLY A 277 -26.43 17.82 -5.30
CA GLY A 277 -27.05 18.35 -4.08
C GLY A 277 -28.41 17.71 -3.79
N PHE A 278 -29.28 17.59 -4.80
CA PHE A 278 -30.55 16.87 -4.70
C PHE A 278 -30.32 15.38 -4.41
N SER A 279 -29.34 14.73 -5.03
CA SER A 279 -28.99 13.34 -4.73
C SER A 279 -28.62 13.18 -3.26
N LEU A 280 -27.69 14.01 -2.76
CA LEU A 280 -27.21 13.96 -1.39
C LEU A 280 -28.35 14.26 -0.39
N PHE A 281 -29.22 15.21 -0.73
CA PHE A 281 -30.35 15.62 0.12
C PHE A 281 -31.49 14.59 0.12
N LEU A 282 -31.70 13.86 -0.99
CA LEU A 282 -32.63 12.74 -1.08
C LEU A 282 -32.07 11.49 -0.39
N HIS A 283 -30.76 11.25 -0.46
CA HIS A 283 -30.10 10.18 0.29
C HIS A 283 -30.13 10.44 1.82
N TRP A 284 -30.06 11.71 2.23
CA TRP A 284 -30.22 12.11 3.63
C TRP A 284 -31.68 11.99 4.11
N ASN A 285 -32.64 12.10 3.19
CA ASN A 285 -34.06 11.91 3.45
C ASN A 285 -34.56 10.59 2.86
N ASN A 286 -33.95 9.48 3.25
CA ASN A 286 -34.63 8.18 3.25
C ASN A 286 -36.04 8.34 3.88
N PRO A 287 -37.04 7.51 3.52
CA PRO A 287 -38.37 7.59 4.13
C PRO A 287 -38.19 7.67 5.64
N LYS A 288 -38.80 8.68 6.30
CA LYS A 288 -38.57 8.94 7.72
C LYS A 288 -38.90 7.67 8.50
N SER A 289 -37.87 6.93 8.85
CA SER A 289 -37.97 5.81 9.76
C SER A 289 -38.06 6.36 11.18
N SER A 290 -38.80 5.66 12.04
CA SER A 290 -38.54 5.76 13.47
C SER A 290 -37.07 5.40 13.74
N GLU A 291 -36.53 5.83 14.88
CA GLU A 291 -35.26 5.28 15.32
C GLU A 291 -35.34 3.74 15.33
N PRO A 292 -34.29 3.05 14.83
CA PRO A 292 -34.27 1.60 14.79
C PRO A 292 -34.37 1.08 16.22
N VAL A 293 -35.39 0.29 16.48
CA VAL A 293 -35.59 -0.38 17.76
C VAL A 293 -34.92 -1.74 17.65
N PHE A 294 -33.80 -1.90 18.33
CA PHE A 294 -33.11 -3.18 18.42
C PHE A 294 -33.89 -4.08 19.38
N LEU A 295 -34.31 -5.25 18.89
CA LEU A 295 -34.92 -6.23 19.77
C LEU A 295 -33.81 -6.87 20.59
N ASP A 296 -34.00 -6.88 21.91
CA ASP A 296 -33.05 -7.48 22.83
C ASP A 296 -33.10 -9.00 22.67
N ILE A 297 -32.05 -9.53 22.04
CA ILE A 297 -31.83 -10.96 21.91
C ILE A 297 -30.62 -11.22 22.80
N ASP A 298 -30.86 -11.87 23.94
CA ASP A 298 -30.02 -11.95 25.14
C ASP A 298 -28.68 -12.73 24.96
N ARG A 299 -28.08 -12.70 23.74
CA ARG A 299 -26.93 -13.51 23.33
C ARG A 299 -25.97 -12.78 22.38
N LYS A 300 -24.66 -13.05 22.55
CA LYS A 300 -23.58 -12.58 21.66
C LYS A 300 -23.67 -13.11 20.21
N LYS A 301 -24.40 -14.21 19.95
CA LYS A 301 -24.70 -14.76 18.61
C LYS A 301 -26.04 -15.50 18.63
N PRO A 302 -27.16 -14.90 18.19
CA PRO A 302 -28.45 -15.56 18.19
C PRO A 302 -28.59 -16.59 17.06
N ASN A 303 -29.25 -17.72 17.31
CA ASN A 303 -29.53 -18.73 16.29
C ASN A 303 -30.60 -18.20 15.29
N LEU A 304 -30.73 -18.83 14.13
CA LEU A 304 -31.68 -18.42 13.09
C LEU A 304 -33.14 -18.56 13.55
N LEU A 305 -33.47 -19.67 14.22
CA LEU A 305 -34.79 -19.90 14.83
C LEU A 305 -35.14 -18.82 15.86
N ASP A 306 -34.15 -18.37 16.64
CA ASP A 306 -34.35 -17.33 17.67
C ASP A 306 -34.64 -15.95 17.06
N ARG A 307 -33.98 -15.64 15.92
CA ARG A 307 -34.23 -14.41 15.15
C ARG A 307 -35.62 -14.43 14.51
N ILE A 308 -36.07 -15.58 14.00
CA ILE A 308 -37.44 -15.72 13.46
C ILE A 308 -38.47 -15.61 14.59
N MET A 309 -38.24 -16.27 15.73
CA MET A 309 -39.12 -16.17 16.90
C MET A 309 -39.25 -14.72 17.38
N ALA A 310 -38.13 -14.00 17.56
CA ALA A 310 -38.14 -12.59 17.92
C ALA A 310 -38.90 -11.72 16.90
N THR A 311 -38.74 -12.03 15.60
CA THR A 311 -39.45 -11.34 14.51
C THR A 311 -40.96 -11.55 14.58
N CYS A 312 -41.40 -12.79 14.77
CA CYS A 312 -42.81 -13.14 14.88
C CYS A 312 -43.45 -12.60 16.17
N GLN A 313 -42.72 -12.59 17.30
CA GLN A 313 -43.16 -11.98 18.56
C GLN A 313 -43.33 -10.45 18.44
N ALA A 314 -42.45 -9.78 17.70
CA ALA A 314 -42.56 -8.34 17.44
C ALA A 314 -43.70 -7.98 16.48
N ALA A 315 -43.97 -8.82 15.48
CA ALA A 315 -45.08 -8.64 14.54
C ALA A 315 -46.45 -9.07 15.11
N GLY A 316 -46.46 -9.97 16.10
CA GLY A 316 -47.69 -10.56 16.67
C GLY A 316 -48.42 -11.52 15.71
N SER A 317 -47.73 -11.99 14.67
CA SER A 317 -48.27 -12.93 13.67
C SER A 317 -47.15 -13.77 13.09
N VAL A 318 -47.50 -14.96 12.57
CA VAL A 318 -46.60 -15.85 11.84
C VAL A 318 -47.38 -16.51 10.70
N SER A 319 -46.69 -16.85 9.61
CA SER A 319 -47.22 -17.63 8.51
C SER A 319 -46.22 -18.70 8.09
N VAL A 320 -46.73 -19.81 7.54
CA VAL A 320 -45.89 -20.90 7.02
C VAL A 320 -44.93 -20.37 5.97
N GLY A 321 -45.43 -19.62 4.99
CA GLY A 321 -44.61 -19.06 3.91
C GLY A 321 -43.50 -18.11 4.37
N PHE A 322 -43.68 -17.39 5.48
CA PHE A 322 -42.60 -16.57 6.05
C PHE A 322 -41.52 -17.44 6.70
N VAL A 323 -41.90 -18.42 7.53
CA VAL A 323 -40.94 -19.31 8.19
C VAL A 323 -40.13 -20.09 7.15
N GLU A 324 -40.81 -20.64 6.14
CA GLU A 324 -40.17 -21.40 5.06
C GLU A 324 -39.29 -20.56 4.14
N SER A 325 -39.53 -19.25 4.05
CA SER A 325 -38.64 -18.35 3.29
C SER A 325 -37.25 -18.22 3.91
N ILE A 326 -37.07 -18.64 5.17
CA ILE A 326 -35.80 -18.58 5.93
C ILE A 326 -35.32 -19.98 6.33
N LEU A 327 -36.22 -20.83 6.84
CA LEU A 327 -36.02 -22.21 7.24
C LEU A 327 -36.89 -23.13 6.37
N PRO A 328 -36.43 -23.51 5.16
CA PRO A 328 -37.21 -24.39 4.30
C PRO A 328 -37.32 -25.78 4.92
N ASP A 329 -38.55 -26.29 5.05
CA ASP A 329 -38.81 -27.66 5.50
C ASP A 329 -39.14 -28.57 4.31
N PRO A 330 -38.20 -29.43 3.86
CA PRO A 330 -38.42 -30.32 2.73
C PRO A 330 -39.43 -31.44 3.04
N THR A 331 -39.78 -31.67 4.31
CA THR A 331 -40.72 -32.71 4.73
C THR A 331 -42.17 -32.25 4.75
N GLY A 332 -42.41 -30.93 4.68
CA GLY A 332 -43.74 -30.32 4.72
C GLY A 332 -44.48 -30.52 6.05
N THR A 333 -43.77 -30.83 7.12
CA THR A 333 -44.33 -31.04 8.46
C THR A 333 -44.41 -29.75 9.27
N HIS A 334 -43.69 -28.70 8.80
CA HIS A 334 -43.69 -27.33 9.30
C HIS A 334 -43.47 -27.23 10.82
N VAL A 335 -42.58 -28.07 11.37
CA VAL A 335 -42.31 -28.17 12.83
C VAL A 335 -41.94 -26.82 13.43
N ASP A 336 -41.05 -26.07 12.78
CA ASP A 336 -40.63 -24.73 13.23
C ASP A 336 -41.81 -23.73 13.28
N TYR A 337 -42.70 -23.78 12.28
CA TYR A 337 -43.90 -22.94 12.26
C TYR A 337 -44.87 -23.32 13.38
N HIS A 338 -45.13 -24.60 13.58
CA HIS A 338 -46.03 -25.07 14.63
C HIS A 338 -45.52 -24.67 16.01
N TYR A 339 -44.22 -24.79 16.26
CA TYR A 339 -43.59 -24.31 17.49
C TYR A 339 -43.73 -22.79 17.69
N ILE A 340 -43.43 -21.98 16.66
CA ILE A 340 -43.54 -20.51 16.74
C ILE A 340 -45.01 -20.08 16.92
N SER A 341 -45.93 -20.70 16.19
CA SER A 341 -47.37 -20.42 16.25
C SER A 341 -47.96 -20.77 17.61
N ASP A 342 -47.61 -21.93 18.16
CA ASP A 342 -48.03 -22.34 19.50
C ASP A 342 -47.45 -21.41 20.57
N THR A 343 -46.19 -21.03 20.44
CA THR A 343 -45.53 -20.08 21.35
C THR A 343 -46.21 -18.70 21.34
N LEU A 344 -46.68 -18.23 20.17
CA LEU A 344 -47.40 -16.96 20.04
C LEU A 344 -48.85 -17.02 20.54
N THR A 345 -49.54 -18.14 20.34
CA THR A 345 -50.98 -18.27 20.63
C THR A 345 -51.27 -18.74 22.06
N LYS A 346 -50.49 -19.70 22.57
CA LYS A 346 -50.65 -20.28 23.92
C LYS A 346 -49.74 -19.59 24.95
N GLY A 347 -48.67 -18.96 24.49
CA GLY A 347 -47.69 -18.27 25.32
C GLY A 347 -46.51 -19.17 25.69
N SER A 348 -45.31 -18.59 25.65
CA SER A 348 -44.02 -19.27 25.83
C SER A 348 -43.80 -19.96 27.18
N THR A 349 -44.68 -19.84 28.17
CA THR A 349 -44.57 -20.55 29.46
C THR A 349 -45.39 -21.84 29.51
N THR A 350 -46.14 -22.15 28.44
CA THR A 350 -47.09 -23.28 28.37
C THR A 350 -46.78 -24.29 27.27
N VAL A 351 -45.80 -23.99 26.41
CA VAL A 351 -45.40 -24.79 25.25
C VAL A 351 -44.06 -25.42 25.56
N ASP A 352 -43.88 -26.71 25.30
CA ASP A 352 -42.59 -27.38 25.51
C ASP A 352 -41.52 -26.85 24.55
N PRO A 353 -40.21 -26.99 24.88
CA PRO A 353 -39.12 -26.62 23.98
C PRO A 353 -39.23 -27.32 22.61
N HIS A 354 -38.71 -26.66 21.56
CA HIS A 354 -38.73 -27.20 20.20
C HIS A 354 -38.16 -28.64 20.15
N PRO A 355 -38.87 -29.62 19.55
CA PRO A 355 -38.54 -31.05 19.71
C PRO A 355 -37.20 -31.46 19.10
N ASP A 356 -36.81 -30.86 17.97
CA ASP A 356 -35.66 -31.32 17.17
C ASP A 356 -34.47 -30.33 17.12
N HIS A 357 -34.53 -29.22 17.86
CA HIS A 357 -33.51 -28.16 17.76
C HIS A 357 -32.50 -28.24 18.91
N GLN A 358 -31.19 -28.36 18.60
CA GLN A 358 -30.13 -28.58 19.60
C GLN A 358 -30.07 -27.50 20.72
N GLU A 359 -30.54 -26.29 20.44
CA GLU A 359 -30.58 -25.17 21.41
C GLU A 359 -32.02 -24.79 21.84
N ALA A 360 -32.99 -25.71 21.71
CA ALA A 360 -34.42 -25.45 21.92
C ALA A 360 -34.76 -24.82 23.28
N GLU A 361 -34.24 -25.37 24.39
CA GLU A 361 -34.48 -24.83 25.74
C GLU A 361 -34.00 -23.39 25.87
N ALA A 362 -32.89 -23.12 25.23
CA ALA A 362 -32.19 -21.86 25.29
C ALA A 362 -32.97 -20.79 24.47
N VAL A 363 -33.49 -21.15 23.29
CA VAL A 363 -34.38 -20.28 22.49
C VAL A 363 -35.70 -20.04 23.22
N HIS A 364 -36.22 -21.07 23.87
CA HIS A 364 -37.47 -21.03 24.61
C HIS A 364 -37.39 -20.10 25.84
N GLU A 365 -36.30 -20.18 26.62
CA GLU A 365 -36.05 -19.28 27.75
C GLU A 365 -35.97 -17.82 27.30
N ALA A 366 -35.25 -17.54 26.20
CA ALA A 366 -35.15 -16.20 25.63
C ALA A 366 -36.50 -15.68 25.12
N ALA A 367 -37.29 -16.54 24.46
CA ALA A 367 -38.65 -16.22 24.02
C ALA A 367 -39.58 -15.92 25.20
N SER A 368 -39.40 -16.58 26.35
CA SER A 368 -40.19 -16.37 27.57
C SER A 368 -39.89 -15.06 28.30
N LYS A 369 -38.64 -14.58 28.23
CA LYS A 369 -38.22 -13.30 28.80
C LYS A 369 -38.70 -12.11 27.96
N ARG A 370 -38.89 -12.29 26.65
CA ARG A 370 -39.46 -11.28 25.73
C ARG A 370 -40.97 -11.14 25.96
N ARG A 371 -41.39 -10.46 27.04
CA ARG A 371 -42.80 -10.09 27.24
C ARG A 371 -43.30 -9.27 26.05
N THR A 372 -44.53 -9.55 25.61
CA THR A 372 -45.27 -8.84 24.56
C THR A 372 -45.54 -7.38 24.96
N THR A 373 -44.53 -6.52 24.90
CA THR A 373 -44.71 -5.08 24.97
C THR A 373 -45.39 -4.60 23.69
N LYS A 374 -46.71 -4.44 23.76
CA LYS A 374 -47.45 -3.55 22.87
C LYS A 374 -46.72 -2.20 22.89
N CYS A 375 -46.30 -1.75 21.72
CA CYS A 375 -45.45 -0.59 21.47
C CYS A 375 -45.95 0.66 22.21
N ASP A 376 -45.25 1.05 23.27
CA ASP A 376 -45.40 2.36 23.93
C ASP A 376 -44.03 3.04 23.94
N ILE A 377 -43.52 3.31 22.73
CA ILE A 377 -42.18 3.88 22.47
C ILE A 377 -42.23 5.41 22.33
N THR A 378 -43.42 6.01 22.36
CA THR A 378 -43.58 7.45 22.10
C THR A 378 -43.17 8.35 23.28
N ALA A 379 -43.11 7.82 24.50
CA ALA A 379 -42.84 8.64 25.70
C ALA A 379 -41.38 8.61 26.19
N LYS A 380 -40.56 7.65 25.77
CA LYS A 380 -39.21 7.45 26.32
C LYS A 380 -38.06 8.01 25.46
N ILE A 381 -38.32 8.40 24.21
CA ILE A 381 -37.29 8.87 23.26
C ILE A 381 -37.09 10.39 23.29
N ILE A 382 -38.03 11.19 23.83
CA ILE A 382 -37.98 12.65 23.66
C ILE A 382 -37.28 13.41 24.80
N MET A 383 -36.83 12.77 25.90
CA MET A 383 -36.24 13.54 27.03
C MET A 383 -34.91 13.04 27.61
N SER A 384 -34.25 12.03 27.04
CA SER A 384 -33.03 11.46 27.66
C SER A 384 -31.70 11.72 26.92
N PHE A 385 -31.68 12.44 25.79
CA PHE A 385 -30.43 12.79 25.10
C PHE A 385 -30.38 14.28 24.78
N GLU A 386 -29.46 15.01 25.42
CA GLU A 386 -28.52 15.97 24.77
C GLU A 386 -27.76 16.88 25.77
N PHE A 387 -28.21 17.06 27.02
CA PHE A 387 -27.53 18.00 27.94
C PHE A 387 -26.10 17.57 28.36
N GLY A 388 -25.84 16.28 28.56
CA GLY A 388 -24.50 15.80 28.94
C GLY A 388 -23.45 15.93 27.83
N SER A 389 -23.87 15.78 26.55
CA SER A 389 -22.98 15.87 25.39
C SER A 389 -22.59 17.31 25.06
N VAL A 390 -23.54 18.25 25.23
CA VAL A 390 -23.29 19.69 25.05
C VAL A 390 -22.33 20.21 26.11
N SER A 391 -22.53 19.86 27.39
CA SER A 391 -21.64 20.28 28.49
C SER A 391 -20.19 19.86 28.24
N LYS A 392 -19.96 18.59 27.87
CA LYS A 392 -18.62 18.07 27.54
C LYS A 392 -18.01 18.78 26.32
N SER A 393 -18.81 19.07 25.30
CA SER A 393 -18.35 19.80 24.10
C SER A 393 -17.93 21.25 24.45
N ILE A 394 -18.66 21.92 25.33
CA ILE A 394 -18.38 23.30 25.79
C ILE A 394 -17.12 23.32 26.66
N GLU A 395 -16.95 22.33 27.53
CA GLU A 395 -15.72 22.16 28.30
C GLU A 395 -14.52 21.97 27.37
N THR A 396 -14.63 21.11 26.35
CA THR A 396 -13.57 20.89 25.36
C THR A 396 -13.24 22.17 24.58
N LEU A 397 -14.27 22.91 24.11
CA LEU A 397 -14.08 24.17 23.39
C LEU A 397 -13.42 25.22 24.28
N SER A 398 -13.92 25.44 25.49
CA SER A 398 -13.37 26.46 26.41
C SER A 398 -11.93 26.18 26.84
N LYS A 399 -11.57 24.91 27.05
CA LYS A 399 -10.26 24.51 27.56
C LYS A 399 -9.17 24.47 26.49
N HIS A 400 -9.50 24.10 25.25
CA HIS A 400 -8.49 23.83 24.22
C HIS A 400 -8.47 24.84 23.06
N THR A 401 -9.45 25.76 22.96
CA THR A 401 -9.43 26.78 21.90
C THR A 401 -8.26 27.75 22.10
N ARG A 402 -7.46 27.94 21.05
CA ARG A 402 -6.36 28.91 21.05
C ARG A 402 -6.60 29.95 19.94
N LEU A 403 -7.35 31.00 20.27
CA LEU A 403 -7.77 32.02 19.28
C LEU A 403 -6.60 32.70 18.55
N ARG A 404 -5.40 32.74 19.15
CA ARG A 404 -4.17 33.21 18.48
C ARG A 404 -3.90 32.45 17.16
N ARG A 405 -4.24 31.16 17.11
CA ARG A 405 -4.10 30.30 15.90
C ARG A 405 -4.98 30.73 14.73
N LEU A 406 -5.97 31.60 14.94
CA LEU A 406 -6.75 32.16 13.83
C LEU A 406 -5.95 33.11 12.95
N LEU A 407 -4.89 33.72 13.49
CA LEU A 407 -4.05 34.68 12.78
C LEU A 407 -2.62 34.16 12.60
N GLN A 408 -2.06 33.48 13.60
CA GLN A 408 -0.71 32.95 13.59
C GLN A 408 -0.70 31.48 14.00
N GLU A 409 -0.36 30.59 13.06
CA GLU A 409 -0.27 29.15 13.30
C GLU A 409 1.03 28.78 14.05
N ASP A 410 1.04 27.61 14.69
CA ASP A 410 2.23 27.10 15.38
C ASP A 410 3.29 26.59 14.36
N PRO A 411 4.59 26.70 14.69
CA PRO A 411 5.66 26.17 13.83
C PRO A 411 5.46 24.68 13.50
N GLY A 412 5.66 24.29 12.25
CA GLY A 412 5.50 22.90 11.80
C GLY A 412 4.06 22.45 11.52
N VAL A 413 3.07 23.33 11.65
CA VAL A 413 1.66 23.04 11.33
C VAL A 413 1.16 23.93 10.19
N LYS A 414 0.62 23.33 9.13
CA LYS A 414 -0.01 24.05 8.03
C LYS A 414 -1.37 24.58 8.45
N GLY A 415 -1.55 25.89 8.30
CA GLY A 415 -2.81 26.57 8.61
C GLY A 415 -3.92 26.29 7.59
N CYS A 416 -5.12 26.74 7.93
CA CYS A 416 -6.33 26.53 7.13
C CYS A 416 -6.56 27.56 6.00
N CYS A 417 -5.62 28.49 5.77
CA CYS A 417 -5.73 29.51 4.72
C CYS A 417 -5.74 28.92 3.29
N TRP A 418 -6.19 29.70 2.32
CA TRP A 418 -6.30 29.26 0.92
C TRP A 418 -4.97 29.29 0.16
N PHE A 419 -4.09 30.23 0.49
CA PHE A 419 -2.72 30.42 -0.01
C PHE A 419 -1.77 30.69 1.17
N ALA A 420 -0.46 30.64 0.97
CA ALA A 420 0.55 30.84 2.03
C ALA A 420 0.27 29.97 3.27
N LYS A 421 0.11 28.65 3.07
CA LYS A 421 -0.27 27.71 4.14
C LYS A 421 0.84 27.38 5.12
N ASP A 422 2.08 27.64 4.72
CA ASP A 422 3.25 27.43 5.53
C ASP A 422 3.34 28.54 6.59
N PRO A 423 3.43 28.22 7.89
CA PRO A 423 3.55 29.24 8.93
C PRO A 423 4.80 30.11 8.79
N ASP A 424 5.86 29.60 8.13
CA ASP A 424 7.11 30.33 7.93
C ASP A 424 7.05 31.32 6.75
N ASP A 425 5.97 31.30 5.95
CA ASP A 425 5.72 32.26 4.88
C ASP A 425 5.31 33.62 5.46
N GLN A 426 5.99 34.70 5.07
CA GLN A 426 5.70 36.06 5.53
C GLN A 426 4.26 36.49 5.23
N SER A 427 3.63 35.92 4.21
CA SER A 427 2.25 36.22 3.81
C SER A 427 1.20 35.38 4.55
N HIS A 428 1.61 34.42 5.40
CA HIS A 428 0.71 33.55 6.16
C HIS A 428 -0.28 34.31 7.06
N PRO A 429 0.15 35.30 7.88
CA PRO A 429 -0.79 36.03 8.74
C PRO A 429 -1.83 36.81 7.94
N PHE A 430 -1.44 37.38 6.79
CA PHE A 430 -2.34 38.06 5.89
C PHE A 430 -3.37 37.11 5.27
N ALA A 431 -2.93 35.92 4.83
CA ALA A 431 -3.82 34.91 4.27
C ALA A 431 -4.86 34.40 5.30
N ASN A 432 -4.45 34.24 6.56
CA ASN A 432 -5.35 33.90 7.66
C ASN A 432 -6.33 35.03 8.00
N PHE A 433 -5.85 36.28 8.07
CA PHE A 433 -6.72 37.44 8.25
C PHE A 433 -7.79 37.52 7.15
N LEU A 434 -7.39 37.32 5.89
CA LEU A 434 -8.32 37.30 4.76
C LEU A 434 -9.33 36.15 4.88
N ARG A 435 -8.90 34.95 5.30
CA ARG A 435 -9.81 33.81 5.57
C ARG A 435 -10.87 34.18 6.59
N VAL A 436 -10.46 34.74 7.74
CA VAL A 436 -11.37 35.16 8.80
C VAL A 436 -12.31 36.26 8.30
N LEU A 437 -11.78 37.28 7.62
CA LEU A 437 -12.58 38.38 7.08
C LEU A 437 -13.64 37.87 6.11
N VAL A 438 -13.28 37.01 5.16
CA VAL A 438 -14.22 36.46 4.17
C VAL A 438 -15.24 35.55 4.84
N ALA A 439 -14.84 34.72 5.80
CA ALA A 439 -15.75 33.86 6.55
C ALA A 439 -16.81 34.67 7.33
N LEU A 440 -16.43 35.82 7.90
CA LEU A 440 -17.36 36.69 8.64
C LEU A 440 -18.23 37.54 7.70
N VAL A 441 -17.63 38.19 6.69
CA VAL A 441 -18.35 39.06 5.74
C VAL A 441 -19.39 38.26 4.95
N PHE A 442 -19.01 37.06 4.48
CA PHE A 442 -19.86 36.18 3.68
C PHE A 442 -20.43 35.01 4.48
N ALA A 443 -20.59 35.15 5.80
CA ALA A 443 -21.04 34.09 6.71
C ALA A 443 -22.28 33.29 6.22
N PRO A 444 -23.35 33.92 5.67
CA PRO A 444 -24.49 33.16 5.15
C PRO A 444 -24.13 32.21 4.00
N ILE A 445 -23.16 32.56 3.17
CA ILE A 445 -22.67 31.72 2.06
C ILE A 445 -21.64 30.72 2.58
N TYR A 446 -20.74 31.15 3.48
CA TYR A 446 -19.67 30.33 4.05
C TYR A 446 -20.21 29.06 4.73
N ILE A 447 -21.29 29.18 5.53
CA ILE A 447 -21.94 28.05 6.21
C ILE A 447 -22.52 27.03 5.22
N THR A 448 -22.92 27.48 4.03
CA THR A 448 -23.51 26.62 3.00
C THR A 448 -22.47 25.91 2.12
N PHE A 449 -21.19 26.30 2.20
CA PHE A 449 -20.13 25.67 1.44
C PHE A 449 -19.75 24.32 2.07
N PRO A 450 -19.80 23.19 1.33
CA PRO A 450 -19.38 21.91 1.86
C PRO A 450 -17.85 21.88 2.02
N HIS A 451 -17.37 22.16 3.24
CA HIS A 451 -15.95 22.20 3.59
C HIS A 451 -15.19 20.90 3.28
N ASN A 452 -15.89 19.76 3.23
CA ASN A 452 -15.30 18.45 2.98
C ASN A 452 -15.00 18.15 1.49
N SER A 453 -15.59 18.90 0.54
CA SER A 453 -15.51 18.53 -0.89
C SER A 453 -14.31 19.15 -1.62
N VAL A 454 -13.98 20.42 -1.35
CA VAL A 454 -12.96 21.15 -2.12
C VAL A 454 -11.53 20.74 -1.73
N GLY A 455 -11.29 20.41 -0.46
CA GLY A 455 -10.00 19.90 0.03
C GLY A 455 -9.69 18.51 -0.52
N SER A 456 -10.66 17.59 -0.43
CA SER A 456 -10.51 16.22 -0.93
C SER A 456 -10.31 16.17 -2.44
N ILE A 457 -10.93 17.03 -3.23
CA ILE A 457 -10.71 17.06 -4.70
C ILE A 457 -9.27 17.51 -5.03
N LYS A 458 -8.73 18.51 -4.35
CA LYS A 458 -7.36 18.99 -4.61
C LYS A 458 -6.30 18.01 -4.14
N ASP A 459 -6.51 17.38 -3.00
CA ASP A 459 -5.61 16.35 -2.46
C ASP A 459 -5.71 15.06 -3.30
N PHE A 460 -6.90 14.68 -3.74
CA PHE A 460 -7.14 13.59 -4.69
C PHE A 460 -6.49 13.87 -6.05
N LEU A 461 -6.59 15.08 -6.62
CA LEU A 461 -5.93 15.42 -7.89
C LEU A 461 -4.40 15.40 -7.80
N LYS A 462 -3.84 15.78 -6.65
CA LYS A 462 -2.39 15.67 -6.40
C LYS A 462 -1.95 14.21 -6.22
N GLN A 463 -2.74 13.40 -5.54
CA GLN A 463 -2.50 11.96 -5.41
C GLN A 463 -2.73 11.23 -6.75
N ALA A 464 -3.67 11.69 -7.58
CA ALA A 464 -3.96 11.15 -8.90
C ALA A 464 -2.81 11.34 -9.89
N ALA A 465 -2.01 12.41 -9.76
CA ALA A 465 -0.79 12.55 -10.54
C ALA A 465 0.24 11.43 -10.26
N TRP A 466 0.17 10.78 -9.10
CA TRP A 466 0.97 9.59 -8.76
C TRP A 466 0.26 8.29 -9.12
N PHE A 467 -1.07 8.28 -9.16
CA PHE A 467 -1.85 7.10 -9.59
C PHE A 467 -1.79 6.87 -11.11
N ILE A 468 -1.49 7.90 -11.90
CA ILE A 468 -1.29 7.81 -13.35
C ILE A 468 0.22 7.73 -13.64
N GLU A 469 0.93 6.84 -12.96
CA GLU A 469 2.24 6.40 -13.41
C GLU A 469 2.01 5.48 -14.61
N TYR A 470 2.24 5.99 -15.81
CA TYR A 470 2.26 5.16 -17.01
C TYR A 470 3.29 4.06 -16.81
N SER A 471 2.92 2.82 -17.15
CA SER A 471 3.81 1.69 -17.21
C SER A 471 4.89 1.96 -18.26
N ASN A 472 5.95 2.66 -17.86
CA ASN A 472 7.09 2.85 -18.73
C ASN A 472 7.76 1.48 -18.82
N THR A 473 7.58 0.81 -19.96
CA THR A 473 8.14 -0.52 -20.18
C THR A 473 9.65 -0.39 -20.11
N PRO A 474 10.33 -1.03 -19.14
CA PRO A 474 11.79 -1.04 -19.16
C PRO A 474 12.25 -1.60 -20.51
N HIS A 475 13.38 -1.10 -21.01
CA HIS A 475 14.01 -1.71 -22.19
C HIS A 475 14.21 -3.21 -21.94
N ALA A 476 14.14 -4.01 -23.00
CA ALA A 476 14.27 -5.46 -22.89
C ALA A 476 15.51 -5.81 -22.06
N ILE A 477 15.29 -6.55 -20.99
CA ILE A 477 16.33 -6.98 -20.08
C ILE A 477 17.30 -7.83 -20.89
N LEU A 478 18.61 -7.56 -20.78
CA LEU A 478 19.69 -8.15 -21.61
C LEU A 478 19.85 -7.58 -23.04
N HIS A 479 19.19 -6.47 -23.40
CA HIS A 479 19.38 -5.87 -24.73
C HIS A 479 20.81 -5.36 -24.97
N SER A 480 21.46 -4.83 -23.92
CA SER A 480 22.82 -4.32 -23.97
C SER A 480 23.65 -4.87 -22.83
N SER A 481 24.71 -5.63 -23.13
CA SER A 481 25.69 -6.02 -22.13
C SER A 481 26.52 -4.80 -21.67
N PRO A 482 27.15 -4.83 -20.48
CA PRO A 482 28.06 -3.78 -20.02
C PRO A 482 29.22 -3.48 -20.99
N MET A 483 29.57 -4.41 -21.89
CA MET A 483 30.59 -4.23 -22.93
C MET A 483 30.04 -3.74 -24.28
N GLY A 484 28.72 -3.65 -24.42
CA GLY A 484 28.05 -3.30 -25.67
C GLY A 484 27.70 -4.53 -26.51
N GLY A 485 26.54 -4.49 -27.18
CA GLY A 485 25.99 -5.63 -27.92
C GLY A 485 24.99 -6.45 -27.10
N ILE A 486 24.42 -7.49 -27.73
CA ILE A 486 23.39 -8.34 -27.11
C ILE A 486 24.02 -9.18 -26.01
N ALA A 487 23.46 -9.17 -24.81
CA ALA A 487 23.99 -9.94 -23.70
C ALA A 487 23.81 -11.46 -23.92
N LYS A 488 24.80 -12.22 -23.45
CA LYS A 488 24.89 -13.67 -23.63
C LYS A 488 25.20 -14.35 -22.31
N TYR A 489 24.68 -15.56 -22.14
CA TYR A 489 25.01 -16.39 -20.99
C TYR A 489 26.36 -17.09 -21.19
N SER A 490 27.12 -17.24 -20.11
CA SER A 490 28.34 -18.06 -20.10
C SER A 490 28.00 -19.55 -19.88
N PRO A 491 28.68 -20.48 -20.58
CA PRO A 491 28.52 -21.92 -20.33
C PRO A 491 29.06 -22.34 -18.96
N THR A 492 28.66 -23.52 -18.48
CA THR A 492 29.16 -24.14 -17.25
C THR A 492 30.33 -25.08 -17.50
N GLY A 493 31.12 -25.37 -16.46
CA GLY A 493 32.17 -26.38 -16.51
C GLY A 493 33.40 -25.95 -17.33
N LEU A 494 33.74 -24.66 -17.27
CA LEU A 494 34.95 -24.16 -17.90
C LEU A 494 36.18 -24.72 -17.18
N ASN A 495 37.13 -25.24 -17.97
CA ASN A 495 38.38 -25.76 -17.45
C ASN A 495 39.38 -24.62 -17.18
N PRO A 496 40.29 -24.76 -16.20
CA PRO A 496 41.37 -23.80 -16.01
C PRO A 496 42.25 -23.72 -17.25
N LYS A 497 42.89 -22.58 -17.51
CA LYS A 497 43.85 -22.46 -18.61
C LYS A 497 45.17 -23.17 -18.32
N TRP A 498 45.62 -23.11 -17.07
CA TRP A 498 46.94 -23.57 -16.62
C TRP A 498 46.83 -24.57 -15.46
N LEU A 499 47.77 -25.51 -15.42
CA LEU A 499 47.95 -26.47 -14.33
C LEU A 499 49.44 -26.63 -14.01
N LEU A 500 49.75 -27.11 -12.80
CA LEU A 500 51.06 -27.59 -12.43
C LEU A 500 51.12 -29.11 -12.60
N ARG A 501 52.06 -29.60 -13.40
CA ARG A 501 52.45 -31.00 -13.42
C ARG A 501 53.54 -31.18 -12.36
N VAL A 502 53.21 -31.86 -11.28
CA VAL A 502 54.09 -32.06 -10.13
C VAL A 502 54.54 -33.51 -10.06
N GLU A 503 55.84 -33.74 -10.05
CA GLU A 503 56.46 -35.05 -9.88
C GLU A 503 56.97 -35.17 -8.44
N PHE A 504 56.40 -36.08 -7.66
CA PHE A 504 56.87 -36.36 -6.30
C PHE A 504 57.94 -37.45 -6.36
N ASN A 505 59.16 -37.11 -5.92
CA ASN A 505 60.30 -38.03 -5.88
C ASN A 505 60.54 -38.52 -4.45
N ASP A 506 61.05 -39.74 -4.33
CA ASP A 506 61.35 -40.38 -3.03
C ASP A 506 62.71 -39.96 -2.44
N ASP A 507 63.45 -39.03 -3.07
CA ASP A 507 64.77 -38.62 -2.60
C ASP A 507 64.70 -37.94 -1.22
N GLU A 508 65.46 -38.47 -0.26
CA GLU A 508 65.48 -38.03 1.15
C GLU A 508 66.22 -36.69 1.37
N ASP A 509 67.02 -36.22 0.40
CA ASP A 509 67.96 -35.10 0.56
C ASP A 509 67.54 -33.76 -0.09
N GLY A 510 66.28 -33.59 -0.50
CA GLY A 510 65.76 -32.32 -1.05
C GLY A 510 64.29 -32.02 -0.72
N ASP A 511 63.73 -30.90 -1.23
CA ASP A 511 62.28 -30.59 -1.12
C ASP A 511 61.39 -31.75 -1.64
N GLY A 512 61.98 -32.60 -2.50
CA GLY A 512 61.50 -33.91 -2.93
C GLY A 512 60.20 -33.87 -3.75
N PHE A 513 60.07 -32.82 -4.55
CA PHE A 513 59.19 -32.77 -5.71
C PHE A 513 59.75 -31.79 -6.76
N GLN A 514 59.39 -31.99 -8.03
CA GLN A 514 59.64 -31.05 -9.13
C GLN A 514 58.31 -30.64 -9.75
N TYR A 515 58.22 -29.43 -10.31
CA TYR A 515 56.98 -28.98 -10.95
C TYR A 515 57.26 -28.22 -12.25
N THR A 516 56.35 -28.37 -13.21
CA THR A 516 56.30 -27.57 -14.43
C THR A 516 54.87 -27.06 -14.67
N GLN A 517 54.73 -25.80 -15.07
CA GLN A 517 53.42 -25.28 -15.49
C GLN A 517 53.13 -25.77 -16.91
N ILE A 518 51.93 -26.30 -17.13
CA ILE A 518 51.46 -26.80 -18.42
C ILE A 518 50.09 -26.19 -18.76
N LYS A 519 49.71 -26.21 -20.04
CA LYS A 519 48.34 -25.86 -20.43
C LYS A 519 47.37 -26.99 -20.10
N TRP A 520 46.12 -26.67 -19.82
CA TRP A 520 45.08 -27.68 -19.64
C TRP A 520 44.97 -28.65 -20.83
N SER A 521 45.14 -28.16 -22.06
CA SER A 521 45.11 -28.99 -23.27
C SER A 521 46.25 -30.02 -23.36
N GLU A 522 47.31 -29.86 -22.58
CA GLU A 522 48.47 -30.77 -22.56
C GLU A 522 48.30 -31.89 -21.52
N LYS A 523 47.25 -31.81 -20.68
CA LYS A 523 46.92 -32.83 -19.69
C LYS A 523 46.36 -34.08 -20.38
N PRO A 524 46.76 -35.31 -19.96
CA PRO A 524 46.15 -36.55 -20.45
C PRO A 524 44.63 -36.58 -20.20
N LEU A 525 43.86 -37.10 -21.16
CA LEU A 525 42.39 -37.16 -21.09
C LEU A 525 41.86 -37.88 -19.84
N ASP A 526 42.54 -38.96 -19.41
CA ASP A 526 42.13 -39.76 -18.26
C ASP A 526 42.65 -39.21 -16.92
N ALA A 527 43.52 -38.20 -16.95
CA ALA A 527 44.07 -37.63 -15.72
C ALA A 527 43.03 -36.71 -15.05
N THR A 528 42.98 -36.74 -13.73
CA THR A 528 42.27 -35.78 -12.89
C THR A 528 43.22 -34.69 -12.40
N TYR A 529 42.71 -33.69 -11.68
CA TYR A 529 43.55 -32.70 -11.03
C TYR A 529 43.01 -32.35 -9.65
N ASN A 530 43.91 -31.90 -8.77
CA ASN A 530 43.60 -31.41 -7.43
C ASN A 530 43.70 -29.88 -7.42
N ALA A 531 42.89 -29.20 -6.61
CA ALA A 531 42.98 -27.75 -6.43
C ALA A 531 43.32 -27.42 -4.98
N ILE A 532 44.25 -26.48 -4.75
CA ILE A 532 44.65 -26.07 -3.39
C ILE A 532 44.04 -24.70 -3.09
N SER A 533 43.33 -24.61 -1.97
CA SER A 533 42.67 -23.41 -1.46
C SER A 533 43.26 -23.01 -0.11
N TYR A 534 43.64 -21.74 0.01
CA TYR A 534 44.31 -21.16 1.18
C TYR A 534 44.15 -19.63 1.15
N SER A 535 44.31 -18.95 2.29
CA SER A 535 44.43 -17.49 2.32
C SER A 535 45.89 -17.07 2.13
N MET A 536 46.14 -16.00 1.38
CA MET A 536 47.50 -15.51 1.13
C MET A 536 48.22 -15.10 2.44
N SER A 537 47.45 -14.66 3.43
CA SER A 537 47.95 -14.41 4.79
C SER A 537 48.51 -15.67 5.44
N CYS A 538 47.83 -16.82 5.33
CA CYS A 538 48.34 -18.11 5.83
C CYS A 538 49.64 -18.53 5.13
N ALA A 539 49.70 -18.35 3.80
CA ALA A 539 50.90 -18.69 3.05
C ALA A 539 52.09 -17.79 3.42
N ARG A 540 51.82 -16.52 3.75
CA ARG A 540 52.85 -15.59 4.23
C ARG A 540 53.48 -16.06 5.53
N VAL A 541 52.70 -16.61 6.46
CA VAL A 541 53.24 -17.18 7.71
C VAL A 541 54.25 -18.28 7.43
N LEU A 542 53.97 -19.19 6.49
CA LEU A 542 54.94 -20.24 6.10
C LEU A 542 56.23 -19.66 5.49
N PHE A 543 56.10 -18.59 4.71
CA PHE A 543 57.23 -17.88 4.12
C PHE A 543 58.11 -17.21 5.20
N ASP A 544 57.48 -16.62 6.21
CA ASP A 544 58.15 -15.97 7.34
C ASP A 544 58.81 -17.00 8.27
N GLU A 545 58.16 -18.12 8.56
CA GLU A 545 58.73 -19.24 9.33
C GLU A 545 59.97 -19.85 8.65
N ALA A 546 59.99 -19.86 7.32
CA ALA A 546 61.14 -20.26 6.52
C ALA A 546 62.25 -19.20 6.47
N LYS A 547 62.08 -18.05 7.16
CA LYS A 547 63.02 -16.93 7.24
C LYS A 547 63.39 -16.37 5.87
N MET A 548 62.43 -16.35 4.95
CA MET A 548 62.63 -15.82 3.61
C MET A 548 62.31 -14.32 3.56
N GLU A 549 63.04 -13.59 2.72
CA GLU A 549 62.79 -12.17 2.48
C GLU A 549 62.13 -11.94 1.10
N LEU A 550 61.31 -10.89 1.03
CA LEU A 550 60.73 -10.40 -0.22
C LEU A 550 61.85 -9.90 -1.14
N LEU A 551 61.78 -10.22 -2.43
CA LEU A 551 62.81 -9.80 -3.38
C LEU A 551 62.53 -8.42 -3.95
N ASP A 552 61.25 -8.10 -4.17
CA ASP A 552 60.85 -6.88 -4.85
C ASP A 552 60.31 -5.85 -3.84
N PRO A 553 60.52 -4.54 -4.08
CA PRO A 553 59.85 -3.51 -3.30
C PRO A 553 58.33 -3.57 -3.50
N HIS A 554 57.58 -3.02 -2.55
CA HIS A 554 56.11 -3.01 -2.65
C HIS A 554 55.63 -2.38 -3.97
N PRO A 555 54.70 -3.04 -4.69
CA PRO A 555 54.12 -2.51 -5.92
C PRO A 555 53.48 -1.13 -5.73
N LYS A 556 53.58 -0.25 -6.74
CA LYS A 556 52.99 1.10 -6.70
C LYS A 556 51.46 1.11 -6.79
N ASP A 557 50.85 0.02 -7.27
CA ASP A 557 49.42 -0.07 -7.57
C ASP A 557 48.54 -0.49 -6.38
N GLY A 558 49.01 -0.26 -5.15
CA GLY A 558 48.27 -0.63 -3.93
C GLY A 558 48.27 -2.12 -3.58
N ARG A 559 49.03 -2.95 -4.31
CA ARG A 559 49.24 -4.37 -3.99
C ARG A 559 50.32 -4.54 -2.93
N GLN A 560 50.16 -5.56 -2.08
CA GLN A 560 51.13 -5.86 -1.03
C GLN A 560 52.39 -6.57 -1.56
N TYR A 561 52.27 -7.42 -2.59
CA TYR A 561 53.36 -8.27 -3.08
C TYR A 561 53.46 -8.27 -4.62
N SER A 562 54.68 -8.31 -5.16
CA SER A 562 54.92 -8.52 -6.60
C SER A 562 54.46 -9.93 -7.04
N LEU A 563 54.22 -10.16 -8.34
CA LEU A 563 53.87 -11.51 -8.82
C LEU A 563 54.93 -12.55 -8.43
N ARG A 564 56.20 -12.18 -8.58
CA ARG A 564 57.32 -13.07 -8.25
C ARG A 564 57.31 -13.44 -6.78
N ASP A 565 57.07 -12.47 -5.89
CA ASP A 565 56.97 -12.73 -4.45
C ASP A 565 55.68 -13.50 -4.10
N ARG A 566 54.55 -13.24 -4.77
CA ARG A 566 53.32 -14.04 -4.58
C ARG A 566 53.55 -15.50 -4.95
N LYS A 567 54.12 -15.80 -6.12
CA LYS A 567 54.48 -17.17 -6.53
C LYS A 567 55.43 -17.84 -5.53
N ARG A 568 56.42 -17.11 -5.01
CA ARG A 568 57.34 -17.63 -3.97
C ARG A 568 56.62 -17.93 -2.67
N ILE A 569 55.70 -17.08 -2.23
CA ILE A 569 54.90 -17.31 -1.03
C ILE A 569 53.99 -18.53 -1.23
N SER A 570 53.27 -18.62 -2.35
CA SER A 570 52.41 -19.75 -2.70
C SER A 570 53.17 -21.06 -2.85
N TRP A 571 54.44 -21.02 -3.25
CA TRP A 571 55.30 -22.20 -3.34
C TRP A 571 55.42 -22.94 -2.00
N PHE A 572 55.46 -22.20 -0.88
CA PHE A 572 55.52 -22.82 0.45
C PHE A 572 54.27 -23.64 0.77
N VAL A 573 53.10 -23.26 0.23
CA VAL A 573 51.87 -24.05 0.36
C VAL A 573 51.99 -25.36 -0.43
N LEU A 574 52.57 -25.30 -1.64
CA LEU A 574 52.84 -26.51 -2.44
C LEU A 574 53.82 -27.44 -1.72
N ARG A 575 54.85 -26.88 -1.07
CA ARG A 575 55.81 -27.65 -0.26
C ARG A 575 55.13 -28.31 0.94
N GLU A 576 54.26 -27.59 1.65
CA GLU A 576 53.48 -28.17 2.76
C GLU A 576 52.55 -29.29 2.29
N TYR A 577 51.89 -29.10 1.15
CA TYR A 577 51.09 -30.15 0.51
C TYR A 577 51.93 -31.39 0.18
N ALA A 578 53.09 -31.21 -0.45
CA ALA A 578 54.02 -32.30 -0.79
C ALA A 578 54.49 -33.07 0.45
N SER A 579 54.83 -32.34 1.51
CA SER A 579 55.25 -32.90 2.80
C SER A 579 54.14 -33.74 3.44
N ALA A 580 52.91 -33.21 3.51
CA ALA A 580 51.76 -33.90 4.08
C ALA A 580 51.35 -35.13 3.27
N ARG A 581 51.45 -35.05 1.95
CA ARG A 581 51.23 -36.17 1.03
C ARG A 581 52.20 -37.32 1.29
N ARG A 582 53.51 -37.03 1.33
CA ARG A 582 54.57 -38.04 1.52
C ARG A 582 54.35 -38.83 2.81
N ARG A 583 53.94 -38.15 3.89
CA ARG A 583 53.63 -38.82 5.18
C ARG A 583 52.44 -39.77 5.07
N ARG A 584 51.40 -39.39 4.34
CA ARG A 584 50.19 -40.21 4.17
C ARG A 584 50.42 -41.43 3.29
N GLN A 585 51.22 -41.30 2.25
CA GLN A 585 51.45 -42.32 1.23
C GLN A 585 52.81 -43.03 1.39
N LYS A 586 53.26 -43.22 2.63
CA LYS A 586 54.56 -43.81 2.94
C LYS A 586 54.67 -45.22 2.30
N GLY A 587 55.48 -45.36 1.25
CA GLY A 587 55.69 -46.61 0.51
C GLY A 587 55.01 -46.72 -0.87
N GLU A 588 54.25 -45.70 -1.33
CA GLU A 588 53.78 -45.63 -2.72
C GLU A 588 54.86 -45.04 -3.64
N LYS A 589 54.98 -45.55 -4.87
CA LYS A 589 55.96 -45.07 -5.86
C LYS A 589 55.72 -43.61 -6.26
N ALA A 590 56.79 -42.94 -6.65
CA ALA A 590 56.78 -41.66 -7.35
C ALA A 590 55.60 -41.53 -8.33
N LYS A 591 54.72 -40.57 -8.09
CA LYS A 591 53.48 -40.34 -8.85
C LYS A 591 53.45 -38.91 -9.35
N ILE A 592 53.04 -38.76 -10.61
CA ILE A 592 52.78 -37.45 -11.22
C ILE A 592 51.36 -37.03 -10.85
N GLU A 593 51.20 -35.80 -10.38
CA GLU A 593 49.89 -35.19 -10.16
C GLU A 593 49.74 -33.85 -10.84
N TYR A 594 48.51 -33.54 -11.20
CA TYR A 594 48.13 -32.25 -11.76
C TYR A 594 47.47 -31.42 -10.67
N ILE A 595 48.04 -30.25 -10.39
CA ILE A 595 47.60 -29.37 -9.31
C ILE A 595 47.26 -28.00 -9.89
N TRP A 596 46.08 -27.49 -9.54
CA TRP A 596 45.75 -26.09 -9.72
C TRP A 596 46.09 -25.34 -8.43
N LEU A 597 46.97 -24.34 -8.55
CA LEU A 597 47.40 -23.47 -7.46
C LEU A 597 47.37 -22.04 -7.97
N ASP A 598 46.50 -21.23 -7.39
CA ASP A 598 46.18 -19.85 -7.80
C ASP A 598 47.35 -19.05 -8.38
N GLU A 599 48.31 -18.56 -7.60
CA GLU A 599 49.37 -17.65 -8.09
C GLU A 599 50.28 -18.29 -9.15
N PHE A 600 50.30 -19.62 -9.25
CA PHE A 600 50.97 -20.35 -10.33
C PHE A 600 50.11 -20.56 -11.57
N CYS A 601 48.79 -20.63 -11.44
CA CYS A 601 47.87 -21.00 -12.52
C CYS A 601 47.00 -19.83 -13.00
N LEU A 602 47.06 -18.68 -12.34
CA LEU A 602 46.33 -17.46 -12.73
C LEU A 602 46.94 -16.76 -13.95
N SER A 603 48.24 -16.95 -14.23
CA SER A 603 48.92 -16.39 -15.39
C SER A 603 50.06 -17.28 -15.90
N ALA A 604 50.42 -17.14 -17.18
CA ALA A 604 51.51 -17.91 -17.78
C ALA A 604 52.88 -17.63 -17.10
N ASN A 605 53.75 -18.64 -17.08
CA ASN A 605 55.11 -18.47 -16.60
C ASN A 605 55.95 -17.69 -17.63
N GLY A 606 56.63 -16.62 -17.20
CA GLY A 606 57.50 -15.81 -18.06
C GLY A 606 56.81 -14.65 -18.80
N THR A 607 55.55 -14.32 -18.50
CA THR A 607 54.93 -13.08 -19.01
C THR A 607 55.55 -11.88 -18.29
N GLU A 608 56.31 -11.06 -19.02
CA GLU A 608 56.94 -9.83 -18.47
C GLU A 608 56.02 -8.61 -18.54
N ASP A 609 54.93 -8.66 -19.33
CA ASP A 609 53.95 -7.59 -19.46
C ASP A 609 52.92 -7.62 -18.32
N PRO A 610 52.91 -6.63 -17.40
CA PRO A 610 52.00 -6.60 -16.26
C PRO A 610 50.52 -6.46 -16.66
N GLU A 611 50.20 -5.85 -17.80
CA GLU A 611 48.81 -5.67 -18.23
C GLU A 611 48.20 -6.98 -18.72
N VAL A 612 48.98 -7.76 -19.48
CA VAL A 612 48.56 -9.08 -19.97
C VAL A 612 48.43 -10.06 -18.80
N GLU A 613 49.39 -10.06 -17.88
CA GLU A 613 49.34 -10.85 -16.65
C GLU A 613 48.03 -10.59 -15.87
N GLU A 614 47.72 -9.31 -15.67
CA GLU A 614 46.55 -8.93 -14.89
C GLU A 614 45.24 -9.26 -15.61
N ALA A 615 45.19 -9.14 -16.93
CA ALA A 615 44.04 -9.55 -17.73
C ALA A 615 43.78 -11.07 -17.63
N GLU A 616 44.83 -11.89 -17.71
CA GLU A 616 44.73 -13.35 -17.52
C GLU A 616 44.27 -13.70 -16.11
N ARG A 617 44.89 -13.09 -15.10
CA ARG A 617 44.52 -13.30 -13.70
C ARG A 617 43.07 -12.95 -13.44
N ARG A 618 42.61 -11.78 -13.91
CA ARG A 618 41.23 -11.34 -13.77
C ARG A 618 40.23 -12.29 -14.42
N ARG A 619 40.63 -12.97 -15.49
CA ARG A 619 39.80 -13.94 -16.18
C ARG A 619 39.74 -15.25 -15.39
N GLU A 620 40.88 -15.81 -14.99
CA GLU A 620 40.95 -17.05 -14.21
C GLU A 620 40.28 -16.94 -12.84
N VAL A 621 40.39 -15.80 -12.15
CA VAL A 621 39.67 -15.56 -10.88
C VAL A 621 38.15 -15.66 -11.05
N GLY A 622 37.62 -15.29 -12.22
CA GLY A 622 36.20 -15.44 -12.53
C GLY A 622 35.76 -16.89 -12.78
N LEU A 623 36.71 -17.82 -12.91
CA LEU A 623 36.49 -19.25 -13.17
C LEU A 623 36.63 -20.12 -11.92
N LEU A 624 36.99 -19.56 -10.75
CA LEU A 624 37.31 -20.34 -9.55
C LEU A 624 36.24 -21.37 -9.20
N ALA A 625 34.96 -21.01 -9.25
CA ALA A 625 33.89 -21.95 -8.94
C ALA A 625 33.88 -23.17 -9.88
N ASP A 626 34.19 -22.99 -11.17
CA ASP A 626 34.24 -24.09 -12.14
C ASP A 626 35.51 -24.92 -11.98
N ILE A 627 36.65 -24.26 -11.74
CA ILE A 627 37.94 -24.91 -11.48
C ILE A 627 37.82 -25.82 -10.26
N PHE A 628 37.35 -25.29 -9.13
CA PHE A 628 37.23 -26.09 -7.91
C PHE A 628 36.11 -27.14 -8.00
N SER A 629 35.02 -26.86 -8.72
CA SER A 629 33.98 -27.86 -8.97
C SER A 629 34.44 -29.01 -9.88
N GLY A 630 35.41 -28.76 -10.76
CA GLY A 630 35.98 -29.76 -11.67
C GLY A 630 37.15 -30.55 -11.08
N ALA A 631 37.69 -30.12 -9.93
CA ALA A 631 38.77 -30.81 -9.24
C ALA A 631 38.29 -32.14 -8.62
N GLU A 632 39.15 -33.14 -8.63
CA GLU A 632 38.87 -34.43 -7.97
C GLU A 632 38.90 -34.27 -6.44
N HIS A 633 39.89 -33.52 -5.95
CA HIS A 633 40.03 -33.17 -4.55
C HIS A 633 40.34 -31.67 -4.40
N VAL A 634 39.66 -31.03 -3.45
CA VAL A 634 39.97 -29.68 -3.00
C VAL A 634 40.77 -29.77 -1.71
N CYS A 635 41.99 -29.26 -1.72
CA CYS A 635 42.87 -29.26 -0.55
C CYS A 635 42.73 -27.92 0.16
N VAL A 636 42.32 -27.92 1.42
CA VAL A 636 42.16 -26.70 2.23
C VAL A 636 43.29 -26.57 3.23
N PHE A 637 43.86 -25.37 3.34
CA PHE A 637 45.00 -25.07 4.21
C PHE A 637 44.82 -23.74 4.95
N CYS A 638 45.21 -23.74 6.22
CA CYS A 638 45.49 -22.54 7.00
C CYS A 638 46.67 -22.77 7.96
N ASP A 639 47.23 -21.69 8.46
CA ASP A 639 48.40 -21.64 9.31
C ASP A 639 48.12 -21.95 10.79
N VAL A 640 46.85 -21.87 11.21
CA VAL A 640 46.42 -22.05 12.60
C VAL A 640 46.60 -23.50 13.05
N GLU A 641 47.27 -23.68 14.21
CA GLU A 641 47.49 -24.99 14.82
C GLU A 641 46.17 -25.72 15.10
N ASN A 642 46.10 -27.01 14.75
CA ASN A 642 44.92 -27.87 14.94
C ASN A 642 43.61 -27.37 14.30
N CYS A 643 43.69 -26.51 13.27
CA CYS A 643 42.49 -26.02 12.60
C CYS A 643 41.89 -27.07 11.64
N GLU A 644 40.60 -27.36 11.81
CA GLU A 644 39.84 -28.25 10.95
C GLU A 644 39.20 -27.54 9.74
N HIS A 645 39.38 -26.22 9.64
CA HIS A 645 38.81 -25.32 8.62
C HIS A 645 37.28 -25.23 8.61
N VAL A 646 36.62 -25.78 9.63
CA VAL A 646 35.16 -25.70 9.79
C VAL A 646 34.76 -24.46 10.61
N ASN A 647 35.60 -24.05 11.56
CA ASN A 647 35.35 -22.91 12.43
C ASN A 647 35.27 -21.60 11.61
N LEU A 648 34.41 -20.68 12.05
CA LEU A 648 34.21 -19.36 11.48
C LEU A 648 35.38 -18.39 11.73
N ASP A 649 36.18 -18.64 12.77
CA ASP A 649 37.39 -17.86 13.07
C ASP A 649 38.59 -18.25 12.18
N CYS A 650 38.43 -19.29 11.35
CA CYS A 650 39.46 -19.68 10.41
C CYS A 650 39.62 -18.60 9.32
N SER A 651 40.84 -18.06 9.19
CA SER A 651 41.21 -17.05 8.18
C SER A 651 40.92 -17.47 6.73
N TRP A 652 40.92 -18.78 6.47
CA TRP A 652 40.48 -19.34 5.19
C TRP A 652 38.95 -19.26 5.01
N ASN A 653 38.18 -19.55 6.06
CA ASN A 653 36.72 -19.59 5.98
C ASN A 653 36.10 -18.20 5.84
N THR A 654 36.78 -17.14 6.25
CA THR A 654 36.30 -15.75 6.13
C THR A 654 36.51 -15.13 4.75
N ARG A 655 37.28 -15.77 3.87
CA ARG A 655 37.63 -15.23 2.54
C ARG A 655 36.46 -15.26 1.55
N LEU A 656 36.39 -14.25 0.67
CA LEU A 656 35.35 -14.11 -0.36
C LEU A 656 35.18 -15.37 -1.22
N PHE A 657 36.27 -15.88 -1.79
CA PHE A 657 36.23 -16.97 -2.76
C PHE A 657 35.96 -18.35 -2.17
N THR A 658 36.04 -18.51 -0.85
CA THR A 658 35.92 -19.82 -0.20
C THR A 658 34.57 -20.49 -0.50
N LEU A 659 33.49 -19.72 -0.64
CA LEU A 659 32.20 -20.26 -1.09
C LEU A 659 32.30 -20.88 -2.49
N ALA A 660 32.96 -20.21 -3.43
CA ALA A 660 33.14 -20.72 -4.79
C ALA A 660 33.92 -22.05 -4.81
N GLU A 661 34.86 -22.21 -3.89
CA GLU A 661 35.81 -23.31 -3.89
C GLU A 661 35.28 -24.60 -3.27
N ILE A 662 34.42 -24.49 -2.25
CA ILE A 662 33.97 -25.68 -1.49
C ILE A 662 32.51 -26.06 -1.75
N LEU A 663 31.68 -25.17 -2.29
CA LEU A 663 30.25 -25.40 -2.42
C LEU A 663 29.91 -26.62 -3.28
N ARG A 664 30.71 -26.91 -4.31
CA ARG A 664 30.54 -28.05 -5.22
C ARG A 664 31.69 -29.05 -5.18
N ALA A 665 32.61 -28.92 -4.22
CA ALA A 665 33.73 -29.84 -4.08
C ALA A 665 33.23 -31.27 -3.83
N ARG A 666 33.70 -32.23 -4.61
CA ARG A 666 33.33 -33.65 -4.45
C ARG A 666 34.00 -34.25 -3.21
N ASN A 667 35.30 -34.06 -3.11
CA ASN A 667 36.15 -34.54 -2.01
C ASN A 667 37.02 -33.41 -1.49
N VAL A 668 37.32 -33.43 -0.19
CA VAL A 668 38.14 -32.40 0.46
C VAL A 668 39.30 -33.05 1.23
N PHE A 669 40.52 -32.59 0.98
CA PHE A 669 41.67 -32.89 1.83
C PHE A 669 41.88 -31.72 2.80
N ILE A 670 41.92 -32.02 4.10
CA ILE A 670 42.15 -31.03 5.15
C ILE A 670 43.63 -31.13 5.54
N LEU A 671 44.37 -30.05 5.33
CA LEU A 671 45.73 -29.92 5.81
C LEU A 671 45.72 -29.28 7.20
N THR A 672 46.10 -30.04 8.21
CA THR A 672 46.13 -29.60 9.62
C THR A 672 47.57 -29.52 10.11
N ARG A 673 47.97 -28.38 10.66
CA ARG A 673 49.29 -28.20 11.29
C ARG A 673 49.23 -28.65 12.75
N ARG A 674 50.18 -29.49 13.18
CA ARG A 674 50.26 -30.03 14.54
C ARG A 674 51.69 -30.02 15.04
N ARG A 675 51.89 -29.91 16.34
CA ARG A 675 53.21 -30.19 16.92
C ARG A 675 53.58 -31.66 16.69
N PRO A 676 54.86 -31.97 16.40
CA PRO A 676 55.31 -33.34 16.26
C PRO A 676 55.10 -34.08 17.59
N SER A 677 54.18 -35.03 17.63
CA SER A 677 54.03 -35.94 18.78
C SER A 677 55.15 -36.98 18.72
N LYS A 678 56.07 -36.97 19.69
CA LYS A 678 56.89 -38.17 19.94
C LYS A 678 55.96 -39.24 20.52
N GLU A 679 55.84 -40.38 19.85
CA GLU A 679 55.18 -41.55 20.43
C GLU A 679 55.94 -41.96 21.71
N GLY A 680 55.38 -41.68 22.89
CA GLY A 680 55.82 -42.29 24.16
C GLY A 680 56.51 -41.40 25.21
N GLU A 681 56.62 -40.09 25.05
CA GLU A 681 57.13 -39.19 26.12
C GLU A 681 56.09 -38.14 26.51
N GLU A 682 55.76 -38.09 27.80
CA GLU A 682 54.87 -37.08 28.41
C GLU A 682 55.42 -35.66 28.17
N GLU A 683 54.49 -34.71 28.01
CA GLU A 683 54.71 -33.28 27.79
C GLU A 683 55.73 -32.66 28.75
N GLU A 684 56.99 -32.52 28.31
CA GLU A 684 57.89 -31.53 28.90
C GLU A 684 57.80 -30.21 28.12
N ASN A 685 57.17 -29.22 28.77
CA ASN A 685 57.08 -27.78 28.46
C ASN A 685 56.28 -27.34 27.21
N PRO A 686 55.04 -26.83 27.39
CA PRO A 686 54.16 -26.34 26.31
C PRO A 686 54.58 -25.04 25.61
N THR A 687 55.70 -24.41 25.99
CA THR A 687 55.96 -22.97 25.79
C THR A 687 57.14 -22.61 24.88
N ASP A 688 57.80 -23.57 24.22
CA ASP A 688 58.85 -23.22 23.24
C ASP A 688 58.22 -22.74 21.91
N PRO A 689 58.33 -21.44 21.54
CA PRO A 689 57.77 -20.90 20.31
C PRO A 689 58.52 -21.35 19.04
N HIS A 690 59.61 -22.12 19.19
CA HIS A 690 60.49 -22.52 18.08
C HIS A 690 60.24 -23.93 17.55
N VAL A 691 59.20 -24.64 18.02
CA VAL A 691 58.85 -25.96 17.50
C VAL A 691 58.17 -25.84 16.13
N HIS A 692 58.82 -26.32 15.07
CA HIS A 692 58.24 -26.37 13.74
C HIS A 692 56.99 -27.27 13.71
N LEU A 693 55.85 -26.69 13.34
CA LEU A 693 54.60 -27.44 13.16
C LEU A 693 54.70 -28.34 11.92
N VAL A 694 54.18 -29.55 12.05
CA VAL A 694 54.12 -30.57 11.01
C VAL A 694 52.72 -30.62 10.41
N THR A 695 52.62 -30.60 9.08
CA THR A 695 51.32 -30.69 8.39
C THR A 695 50.91 -32.14 8.15
N HIS A 696 49.68 -32.47 8.56
CA HIS A 696 49.01 -33.74 8.34
C HIS A 696 47.85 -33.57 7.35
N MET A 697 47.64 -34.56 6.49
CA MET A 697 46.56 -34.56 5.51
C MET A 697 45.48 -35.58 5.90
N THR A 698 44.24 -35.12 6.09
CA THR A 698 43.08 -35.99 6.31
C THR A 698 42.09 -35.88 5.16
N PHE A 699 41.30 -36.93 4.93
CA PHE A 699 40.31 -36.99 3.85
C PHE A 699 38.89 -36.90 4.40
N ASN A 700 38.07 -36.06 3.78
CA ASN A 700 36.63 -35.99 3.99
C ASN A 700 35.89 -36.01 2.65
N TYR A 701 34.71 -36.62 2.63
CA TYR A 701 33.74 -36.38 1.57
C TYR A 701 33.25 -34.93 1.64
N GLY A 702 33.04 -34.30 0.49
CA GLY A 702 32.68 -32.89 0.42
C GLY A 702 31.34 -32.57 1.09
N ASP A 703 30.38 -33.48 1.02
CA ASP A 703 29.07 -33.36 1.68
C ASP A 703 29.20 -33.37 3.21
N GLN A 704 30.03 -34.26 3.77
CA GLN A 704 30.31 -34.34 5.19
C GLN A 704 31.04 -33.08 5.69
N PHE A 705 32.03 -32.60 4.92
CA PHE A 705 32.74 -31.36 5.25
C PHE A 705 31.80 -30.16 5.30
N ARG A 706 30.92 -30.01 4.31
CA ARG A 706 29.91 -28.94 4.28
C ARG A 706 28.86 -29.06 5.38
N ARG A 707 28.45 -30.29 5.77
CA ARG A 707 27.56 -30.49 6.92
C ARG A 707 28.19 -30.03 8.23
N ARG A 708 29.50 -30.24 8.42
CA ARG A 708 30.21 -29.73 9.60
C ARG A 708 30.20 -28.19 9.61
N ILE A 709 30.44 -27.54 8.46
CA ILE A 709 30.36 -26.08 8.33
C ILE A 709 28.93 -25.60 8.61
N GLN A 710 27.93 -26.32 8.13
CA GLN A 710 26.53 -26.05 8.42
C GLN A 710 26.23 -26.12 9.92
N THR A 711 26.74 -27.14 10.62
CA THR A 711 26.59 -27.27 12.07
C THR A 711 27.25 -26.11 12.82
N GLU A 712 28.49 -25.76 12.48
CA GLU A 712 29.18 -24.61 13.08
C GLU A 712 28.46 -23.29 12.81
N ALA A 713 27.94 -23.11 11.59
CA ALA A 713 27.14 -21.95 11.24
C ALA A 713 25.87 -21.86 12.10
N ALA A 714 25.20 -22.98 12.38
CA ALA A 714 24.03 -23.01 13.27
C ALA A 714 24.41 -22.68 14.72
N LEU A 715 25.51 -23.24 15.25
CA LEU A 715 25.98 -22.97 16.62
C LEU A 715 26.31 -21.49 16.85
N ASN A 716 26.77 -20.80 15.80
CA ASN A 716 27.18 -19.40 15.84
C ASN A 716 26.13 -18.44 15.25
N ASN A 717 24.88 -18.89 15.06
CA ASN A 717 23.76 -18.11 14.52
C ASN A 717 24.05 -17.45 13.15
N LYS A 718 24.86 -18.08 12.29
CA LYS A 718 25.15 -17.63 10.93
C LYS A 718 24.16 -18.23 9.92
N TRP A 719 22.91 -17.76 9.97
CA TRP A 719 21.80 -18.32 9.21
C TRP A 719 21.98 -18.30 7.69
N HIS A 720 22.62 -17.28 7.12
CA HIS A 720 22.90 -17.24 5.67
C HIS A 720 23.90 -18.32 5.25
N LEU A 721 25.01 -18.49 5.99
CA LEU A 721 25.97 -19.55 5.70
C LEU A 721 25.33 -20.94 5.88
N TYR A 722 24.50 -21.10 6.91
CA TYR A 722 23.70 -22.31 7.11
C TYR A 722 22.82 -22.62 5.89
N ALA A 723 22.06 -21.64 5.38
CA ALA A 723 21.19 -21.81 4.22
C ALA A 723 21.97 -22.18 2.94
N VAL A 724 23.14 -21.56 2.73
CA VAL A 724 24.04 -21.89 1.61
C VAL A 724 24.53 -23.33 1.71
N MET A 725 24.97 -23.77 2.88
CA MET A 725 25.44 -25.16 3.08
C MET A 725 24.31 -26.18 3.03
N GLN A 726 23.11 -25.82 3.51
CA GLN A 726 21.92 -26.66 3.42
C GLN A 726 21.53 -26.93 1.96
N HIS A 727 21.55 -25.89 1.12
CA HIS A 727 21.27 -26.06 -0.32
C HIS A 727 22.30 -26.93 -1.02
N SER A 728 23.58 -26.77 -0.67
CA SER A 728 24.67 -27.56 -1.25
C SER A 728 24.63 -29.04 -0.84
N THR A 729 24.19 -29.34 0.39
CA THR A 729 24.12 -30.72 0.91
C THR A 729 22.81 -31.42 0.58
N ASN A 730 21.71 -30.68 0.39
CA ASN A 730 20.41 -31.21 0.02
C ASN A 730 19.70 -30.25 -0.95
N ALA A 731 19.92 -30.49 -2.25
CA ALA A 731 19.31 -29.71 -3.33
C ALA A 731 17.77 -29.84 -3.26
N GLY A 732 17.11 -28.78 -2.81
CA GLY A 732 15.65 -28.71 -2.65
C GLY A 732 15.17 -28.27 -1.27
N ALA A 733 16.03 -28.30 -0.25
CA ALA A 733 15.65 -27.88 1.10
C ALA A 733 15.45 -26.35 1.25
N ALA A 734 16.09 -25.55 0.39
CA ALA A 734 15.96 -24.09 0.34
C ALA A 734 15.73 -23.63 -1.11
N SER A 735 14.88 -22.63 -1.29
CA SER A 735 14.59 -22.04 -2.60
C SER A 735 15.77 -21.25 -3.14
N TRP A 736 15.90 -21.16 -4.46
CA TRP A 736 16.93 -20.31 -5.09
C TRP A 736 16.85 -18.85 -4.63
N GLN A 737 15.65 -18.30 -4.38
CA GLN A 737 15.47 -16.97 -3.79
C GLN A 737 16.26 -16.80 -2.48
N ALA A 738 16.08 -17.74 -1.55
CA ALA A 738 16.73 -17.68 -0.23
C ALA A 738 18.24 -17.93 -0.32
N VAL A 739 18.65 -18.83 -1.21
CA VAL A 739 20.06 -19.21 -1.41
C VAL A 739 20.84 -18.09 -2.07
N ILE A 740 20.31 -17.49 -3.14
CA ILE A 740 20.93 -16.35 -3.81
C ILE A 740 21.04 -15.16 -2.85
N HIS A 741 19.97 -14.88 -2.09
CA HIS A 741 20.03 -13.84 -1.04
C HIS A 741 21.18 -14.10 -0.06
N SER A 742 21.25 -15.31 0.48
CA SER A 742 22.25 -15.70 1.47
C SER A 742 23.67 -15.66 0.89
N MET A 743 23.86 -16.12 -0.35
CA MET A 743 25.15 -16.06 -1.05
C MET A 743 25.60 -14.62 -1.27
N VAL A 744 24.71 -13.73 -1.72
CA VAL A 744 25.05 -12.32 -1.98
C VAL A 744 25.43 -11.62 -0.69
N VAL A 745 24.63 -11.76 0.37
CA VAL A 745 24.92 -11.13 1.68
C VAL A 745 26.20 -11.68 2.30
N GLU A 746 26.42 -13.00 2.24
CA GLU A 746 27.64 -13.62 2.77
C GLU A 746 28.88 -13.25 1.94
N ALA A 747 28.76 -13.12 0.61
CA ALA A 747 29.85 -12.67 -0.23
C ALA A 747 30.23 -11.21 0.06
N ILE A 748 29.26 -10.30 0.22
CA ILE A 748 29.53 -8.91 0.63
C ILE A 748 30.26 -8.87 1.97
N ARG A 749 29.79 -9.66 2.96
CA ARG A 749 30.41 -9.72 4.29
C ARG A 749 31.86 -10.22 4.24
N ARG A 750 32.14 -11.21 3.40
CA ARG A 750 33.48 -11.78 3.22
C ARG A 750 34.41 -10.85 2.43
N ASP A 751 33.88 -10.15 1.44
CA ASP A 751 34.62 -9.14 0.67
C ASP A 751 35.07 -7.97 1.56
N GLU A 752 34.20 -7.51 2.47
CA GLU A 752 34.55 -6.51 3.49
C GLU A 752 35.64 -7.01 4.45
N ALA A 753 35.61 -8.29 4.85
CA ALA A 753 36.60 -8.88 5.74
C ALA A 753 38.00 -8.97 5.10
N ASP A 754 38.06 -9.18 3.78
CA ASP A 754 39.31 -9.25 3.00
C ASP A 754 39.87 -7.86 2.62
N ASN A 755 39.20 -6.77 3.00
CA ASN A 755 39.55 -5.38 2.64
C ASN A 755 39.67 -5.16 1.12
N PHE A 756 38.83 -5.80 0.30
CA PHE A 756 38.73 -5.45 -1.12
C PHE A 756 38.06 -4.08 -1.27
N ASN A 757 38.87 -3.03 -1.21
CA ASN A 757 38.41 -1.66 -1.47
C ASN A 757 37.69 -1.64 -2.85
N ASP A 758 36.45 -1.16 -2.86
CA ASP A 758 35.55 -1.04 -4.02
C ASP A 758 34.89 -2.34 -4.54
N HIS A 759 34.96 -3.45 -3.80
CA HIS A 759 34.26 -4.72 -4.11
C HIS A 759 34.60 -5.32 -5.50
N ASN A 760 35.79 -5.02 -6.04
CA ASN A 760 36.18 -5.27 -7.43
C ASN A 760 36.11 -6.75 -7.87
N PHE A 761 36.09 -7.70 -6.93
CA PHE A 761 36.01 -9.14 -7.24
C PHE A 761 34.68 -9.79 -6.83
N LEU A 762 33.76 -9.05 -6.22
CA LEU A 762 32.51 -9.57 -5.69
C LEU A 762 31.66 -10.25 -6.78
N GLY A 763 31.46 -9.58 -7.92
CA GLY A 763 30.74 -10.16 -9.05
C GLY A 763 31.41 -11.43 -9.58
N LYS A 764 32.74 -11.44 -9.71
CA LYS A 764 33.49 -12.62 -10.19
C LYS A 764 33.41 -13.81 -9.24
N GLY A 765 33.51 -13.56 -7.93
CA GLY A 765 33.36 -14.61 -6.91
C GLY A 765 31.97 -15.25 -6.92
N LEU A 766 30.92 -14.48 -7.25
CA LEU A 766 29.54 -14.96 -7.32
C LEU A 766 29.16 -15.58 -8.66
N ASN A 767 29.81 -15.20 -9.77
CA ASN A 767 29.38 -15.55 -11.13
C ASN A 767 29.18 -17.06 -11.33
N GLY A 768 30.11 -17.89 -10.85
CA GLY A 768 30.02 -19.34 -10.99
C GLY A 768 29.08 -20.04 -10.00
N LEU A 769 28.61 -19.32 -8.97
CA LEU A 769 27.72 -19.83 -7.93
C LEU A 769 26.23 -19.69 -8.28
N LEU A 770 25.89 -18.68 -9.10
CA LEU A 770 24.51 -18.39 -9.48
C LEU A 770 24.00 -19.28 -10.64
N PRO A 771 22.67 -19.50 -10.76
CA PRO A 771 22.09 -20.29 -11.85
C PRO A 771 22.38 -19.74 -13.25
N ARG A 772 22.23 -18.43 -13.45
CA ARG A 772 22.58 -17.75 -14.71
C ARG A 772 23.86 -16.98 -14.53
N ARG A 773 24.78 -17.17 -15.48
CA ARG A 773 26.14 -16.66 -15.41
C ARG A 773 26.37 -15.59 -16.47
N SER A 774 27.05 -14.53 -16.06
CA SER A 774 27.57 -13.52 -16.97
C SER A 774 28.79 -14.05 -17.73
N GLN A 775 29.01 -13.53 -18.95
CA GLN A 775 30.34 -13.60 -19.54
C GLN A 775 31.34 -12.87 -18.64
N LEU A 776 32.56 -13.40 -18.56
CA LEU A 776 33.59 -12.81 -17.71
C LEU A 776 34.02 -11.43 -18.18
N ASP A 777 33.95 -11.18 -19.47
CA ASP A 777 34.29 -9.88 -20.07
C ASP A 777 33.27 -8.79 -19.69
N ASP A 778 32.03 -9.17 -19.37
CA ASP A 778 30.99 -8.25 -18.87
C ASP A 778 31.20 -7.88 -17.38
N LEU A 779 31.99 -8.67 -16.63
CA LEU A 779 32.35 -8.41 -15.23
C LEU A 779 33.70 -7.69 -15.16
N LYS A 780 33.68 -6.36 -15.24
CA LYS A 780 34.88 -5.54 -15.46
C LYS A 780 35.79 -5.48 -14.25
N GLY A 781 35.25 -5.66 -13.04
CA GLY A 781 35.96 -5.52 -11.77
C GLY A 781 36.49 -4.11 -11.51
N LYS A 782 35.80 -3.09 -12.02
CA LYS A 782 36.08 -1.66 -11.77
C LYS A 782 35.11 -1.03 -10.78
N ASP A 783 33.85 -1.48 -10.80
CA ASP A 783 32.78 -1.11 -9.87
C ASP A 783 32.09 -2.41 -9.49
N GLY A 784 32.41 -2.93 -8.30
CA GLY A 784 31.86 -4.20 -7.81
C GLY A 784 30.34 -4.21 -7.70
N TRP A 785 29.74 -3.04 -7.42
CA TRP A 785 28.28 -2.90 -7.36
C TRP A 785 27.64 -3.01 -8.74
N GLN A 786 28.28 -2.47 -9.76
CA GLN A 786 27.82 -2.62 -11.15
C GLN A 786 27.87 -4.07 -11.61
N ASP A 787 28.98 -4.76 -11.36
CA ASP A 787 29.14 -6.18 -11.73
C ASP A 787 28.10 -7.05 -11.01
N LEU A 788 27.82 -6.75 -9.74
CA LEU A 788 26.82 -7.48 -8.98
C LEU A 788 25.38 -7.14 -9.42
N ALA A 789 25.07 -5.87 -9.68
CA ALA A 789 23.77 -5.48 -10.23
C ALA A 789 23.48 -6.20 -11.55
N TRP A 790 24.48 -6.34 -12.41
CA TRP A 790 24.38 -7.11 -13.65
C TRP A 790 24.05 -8.59 -13.41
N LEU A 791 24.70 -9.22 -12.42
CA LEU A 791 24.38 -10.60 -12.04
C LEU A 791 22.96 -10.76 -11.48
N LEU A 792 22.48 -9.79 -10.71
CA LEU A 792 21.11 -9.79 -10.20
C LEU A 792 20.09 -9.61 -11.33
N GLU A 793 20.36 -8.72 -12.29
CA GLU A 793 19.53 -8.52 -13.48
C GLU A 793 19.43 -9.84 -14.30
N LEU A 794 20.56 -10.52 -14.53
CA LEU A 794 20.60 -11.83 -15.20
C LEU A 794 19.75 -12.88 -14.47
N ASN A 795 19.77 -12.87 -13.14
CA ASN A 795 19.12 -13.85 -12.27
C ASN A 795 17.73 -13.45 -11.77
N GLN A 796 17.10 -12.38 -12.31
CA GLN A 796 15.78 -11.91 -11.86
C GLN A 796 14.66 -12.99 -11.87
N GLY A 797 14.78 -14.02 -12.71
CA GLY A 797 13.83 -15.14 -12.75
C GLY A 797 13.98 -16.13 -11.58
N PHE A 798 15.10 -16.07 -10.87
CA PHE A 798 15.41 -16.86 -9.68
C PHE A 798 15.49 -16.02 -8.42
N TYR A 799 15.70 -14.70 -8.56
CA TYR A 799 15.95 -13.79 -7.47
C TYR A 799 15.23 -12.44 -7.63
N ASN A 800 14.40 -12.11 -6.65
CA ASN A 800 13.77 -10.82 -6.50
C ASN A 800 14.64 -9.90 -5.63
N ALA A 801 15.16 -8.82 -6.22
CA ALA A 801 16.06 -7.87 -5.55
C ALA A 801 15.37 -7.05 -4.46
N ALA A 802 14.03 -7.10 -4.34
CA ALA A 802 13.31 -6.46 -3.23
C ALA A 802 13.74 -7.03 -1.87
N SER A 803 14.04 -8.33 -1.79
CA SER A 803 14.59 -8.95 -0.58
C SER A 803 15.93 -8.35 -0.18
N LEU A 804 16.78 -8.03 -1.16
CA LEU A 804 18.08 -7.40 -0.91
C LEU A 804 17.90 -5.93 -0.51
N ALA A 805 17.09 -5.18 -1.26
CA ALA A 805 16.80 -3.79 -0.96
C ALA A 805 16.23 -3.59 0.44
N ALA A 806 15.46 -4.57 0.95
CA ALA A 806 14.90 -4.56 2.29
C ALA A 806 15.96 -4.72 3.39
N VAL A 807 17.00 -5.54 3.20
CA VAL A 807 18.10 -5.67 4.19
C VAL A 807 19.18 -4.60 4.05
N CYS A 808 19.23 -3.88 2.92
CA CYS A 808 20.28 -2.89 2.67
C CYS A 808 20.02 -1.56 3.37
N SER A 809 21.02 -1.09 4.10
CA SER A 809 21.08 0.27 4.68
C SER A 809 21.26 1.35 3.59
N LEU A 810 21.48 2.60 4.00
CA LEU A 810 21.80 3.69 3.07
C LEU A 810 23.22 3.53 2.52
N ALA A 811 23.41 3.89 1.25
CA ALA A 811 24.72 3.86 0.61
C ALA A 811 25.68 4.87 1.28
N GLU A 812 26.96 4.48 1.37
CA GLU A 812 28.02 5.38 1.81
C GLU A 812 28.17 6.60 0.89
N TYR A 813 28.80 7.68 1.39
CA TYR A 813 28.93 8.93 0.64
C TYR A 813 29.93 8.87 -0.52
N ASN A 814 30.89 7.95 -0.47
CA ASN A 814 31.86 7.67 -1.54
C ASN A 814 31.24 6.90 -2.73
N VAL A 815 30.07 6.28 -2.54
CA VAL A 815 29.39 5.50 -3.57
C VAL A 815 28.71 6.45 -4.56
N SER A 816 29.23 6.50 -5.78
CA SER A 816 28.74 7.39 -6.86
C SER A 816 27.56 6.81 -7.65
N SER A 817 27.39 5.49 -7.68
CA SER A 817 26.41 4.74 -8.50
C SER A 817 25.60 3.76 -7.63
N HIS A 818 24.47 3.23 -8.09
CA HIS A 818 23.70 2.19 -7.37
C HIS A 818 23.29 2.53 -5.92
N ARG A 819 23.05 3.81 -5.60
CA ARG A 819 22.85 4.30 -4.22
C ARG A 819 21.59 3.80 -3.49
N TRP A 820 20.72 3.06 -4.18
CA TRP A 820 19.65 2.29 -3.53
C TRP A 820 20.21 1.14 -2.67
N TRP A 821 21.45 0.74 -2.95
CA TRP A 821 22.20 -0.34 -2.33
C TRP A 821 23.21 0.21 -1.30
N GLY A 822 23.04 -0.17 -0.03
CA GLY A 822 24.04 0.04 1.03
C GLY A 822 24.38 -1.27 1.75
N LYS A 823 25.17 -1.19 2.82
CA LYS A 823 25.60 -2.37 3.58
C LYS A 823 24.40 -3.21 4.05
N PRO A 824 24.34 -4.52 3.76
CA PRO A 824 23.27 -5.37 4.25
C PRO A 824 23.37 -5.54 5.77
N ILE A 825 22.22 -5.56 6.45
CA ILE A 825 22.18 -5.86 7.89
C ILE A 825 22.64 -7.29 8.16
N THR A 826 23.21 -7.52 9.34
CA THR A 826 23.59 -8.86 9.76
C THR A 826 22.34 -9.71 10.04
N PRO A 827 22.32 -10.98 9.60
CA PRO A 827 21.23 -11.90 9.93
C PRO A 827 21.13 -12.08 11.43
N ALA A 828 19.93 -11.93 11.96
CA ALA A 828 19.54 -12.08 13.35
C ALA A 828 18.08 -12.52 13.40
N GLU A 829 17.64 -13.04 14.54
CA GLU A 829 16.26 -13.51 14.73
C GLU A 829 15.24 -12.42 14.37
N GLY A 830 14.32 -12.76 13.46
CA GLY A 830 13.26 -11.88 12.96
C GLY A 830 13.60 -11.13 11.67
N ASN A 831 14.85 -11.17 11.20
CA ASN A 831 15.27 -10.58 9.92
C ASN A 831 15.91 -11.60 8.95
N GLU A 832 16.11 -12.86 9.37
CA GLU A 832 16.78 -13.88 8.56
C GLU A 832 15.98 -14.35 7.34
N ARG A 833 14.66 -14.13 7.34
CA ARG A 833 13.75 -14.51 6.25
C ARG A 833 12.80 -13.37 5.93
N LEU A 834 13.16 -12.60 4.90
CA LEU A 834 12.30 -11.58 4.32
C LEU A 834 11.55 -12.12 3.11
N GLU A 835 10.23 -12.00 3.14
CA GLU A 835 9.37 -12.35 2.00
C GLU A 835 9.08 -11.09 1.18
N PRO A 836 9.56 -10.99 -0.07
CA PRO A 836 9.34 -9.80 -0.88
C PRO A 836 7.85 -9.68 -1.26
N LEU A 837 7.28 -8.49 -1.06
CA LEU A 837 5.89 -8.16 -1.38
C LEU A 837 5.74 -7.47 -2.75
N VAL A 838 6.86 -7.09 -3.36
CA VAL A 838 6.95 -6.42 -4.65
C VAL A 838 8.01 -7.08 -5.51
N THR A 839 7.91 -6.98 -6.82
CA THR A 839 8.97 -7.44 -7.73
C THR A 839 9.94 -6.30 -7.99
N ALA A 840 11.22 -6.50 -7.70
CA ALA A 840 12.25 -5.52 -8.00
C ALA A 840 13.49 -6.16 -8.63
N PHE A 841 14.13 -5.42 -9.53
CA PHE A 841 15.39 -5.81 -10.16
C PHE A 841 16.17 -4.56 -10.60
N PRO A 842 17.51 -4.61 -10.60
CA PRO A 842 18.32 -3.50 -11.09
C PRO A 842 18.18 -3.35 -12.61
N VAL A 843 18.17 -2.09 -13.07
CA VAL A 843 18.15 -1.71 -14.49
C VAL A 843 18.93 -0.42 -14.70
N SER A 844 19.36 -0.18 -15.93
CA SER A 844 19.82 1.15 -16.36
C SER A 844 18.64 1.95 -16.92
N SER A 845 18.31 3.08 -16.30
CA SER A 845 17.20 3.96 -16.71
C SER A 845 17.73 5.18 -17.45
N VAL A 846 17.06 5.57 -18.54
CA VAL A 846 17.40 6.76 -19.31
C VAL A 846 16.80 7.99 -18.63
N MET A 847 17.64 8.91 -18.19
CA MET A 847 17.22 10.19 -17.65
C MET A 847 16.80 11.18 -18.76
N SER A 848 16.16 12.29 -18.36
CA SER A 848 15.73 13.37 -19.27
C SER A 848 16.87 14.04 -20.04
N ASN A 849 18.12 13.87 -19.59
CA ASN A 849 19.36 14.31 -20.26
C ASN A 849 19.95 13.23 -21.18
N ASN A 850 19.25 12.13 -21.45
CA ASN A 850 19.71 10.94 -22.17
C ASN A 850 20.90 10.18 -21.53
N SER A 851 21.29 10.47 -20.29
CA SER A 851 22.27 9.64 -19.58
C SER A 851 21.60 8.40 -18.98
N LEU A 852 22.28 7.26 -19.06
CA LEU A 852 21.85 6.03 -18.38
C LEU A 852 22.31 6.09 -16.92
N GLU A 853 21.35 6.06 -15.99
CA GLU A 853 21.63 5.93 -14.57
C GLU A 853 21.24 4.54 -14.04
N PRO A 854 22.06 3.91 -13.21
CA PRO A 854 21.71 2.65 -12.56
C PRO A 854 20.64 2.87 -11.50
N THR A 855 19.55 2.12 -11.60
CA THR A 855 18.37 2.25 -10.73
C THR A 855 17.85 0.87 -10.33
N LEU A 856 17.13 0.82 -9.20
CA LEU A 856 16.26 -0.31 -8.86
C LEU A 856 14.88 -0.03 -9.44
N CYS A 857 14.44 -0.88 -10.37
CA CYS A 857 13.08 -0.86 -10.87
C CYS A 857 12.20 -1.65 -9.90
N VAL A 858 11.20 -1.01 -9.30
CA VAL A 858 10.21 -1.65 -8.44
C VAL A 858 8.86 -1.64 -9.13
N ILE A 859 8.33 -2.82 -9.41
CA ILE A 859 7.10 -3.02 -10.17
C ILE A 859 5.91 -3.17 -9.22
N HIS A 860 4.86 -2.39 -9.49
CA HIS A 860 3.60 -2.38 -8.74
C HIS A 860 3.78 -2.25 -7.21
N PRO A 861 4.61 -1.31 -6.70
CA PRO A 861 4.77 -1.19 -5.27
C PRO A 861 3.49 -0.62 -4.64
N LYS A 862 3.17 -1.12 -3.45
CA LYS A 862 2.25 -0.42 -2.55
C LYS A 862 2.96 0.78 -1.95
N THR A 863 2.38 1.96 -2.15
CA THR A 863 2.98 3.23 -1.75
C THR A 863 2.08 3.98 -0.78
N LEU A 864 2.70 4.80 0.07
CA LEU A 864 2.01 5.64 1.03
C LEU A 864 2.65 7.03 1.04
N SER A 865 1.83 8.08 0.93
CA SER A 865 2.32 9.46 0.97
C SER A 865 2.73 9.86 2.39
N ILE A 866 3.93 10.38 2.55
CA ILE A 866 4.40 10.96 3.81
C ILE A 866 4.34 12.48 3.72
N LYS A 867 3.69 13.10 4.71
CA LYS A 867 3.68 14.57 4.84
C LYS A 867 4.86 15.01 5.71
N HIS A 868 5.41 16.20 5.45
CA HIS A 868 6.50 16.81 6.24
C HIS A 868 5.99 17.75 7.34
N MET A 869 4.69 18.00 7.41
CA MET A 869 4.05 18.91 8.36
C MET A 869 2.66 18.42 8.71
N LEU A 870 2.24 18.72 9.94
CA LEU A 870 0.85 18.56 10.35
C LEU A 870 -0.04 19.54 9.56
N ARG A 871 -1.32 19.26 9.46
CA ARG A 871 -2.30 20.16 8.85
C ARG A 871 -3.45 20.37 9.81
N ARG A 872 -3.82 21.63 10.01
CA ARG A 872 -4.96 21.98 10.86
C ARG A 872 -6.29 21.58 10.21
N ASP A 873 -7.22 21.02 10.99
CA ASP A 873 -8.51 20.56 10.48
C ASP A 873 -9.47 21.75 10.31
N SER A 874 -9.63 22.20 9.06
CA SER A 874 -10.55 23.28 8.72
C SER A 874 -12.03 22.93 8.91
N ALA A 875 -12.36 21.65 9.07
CA ALA A 875 -13.71 21.14 9.29
C ALA A 875 -13.84 20.45 10.65
N ALA A 876 -13.02 20.86 11.62
CA ALA A 876 -12.94 20.30 12.97
C ALA A 876 -14.30 20.14 13.67
N LEU A 877 -15.20 21.12 13.53
CA LEU A 877 -16.55 21.09 14.10
C LEU A 877 -17.40 19.92 13.56
N TYR A 878 -17.11 19.48 12.33
CA TYR A 878 -17.86 18.43 11.64
C TYR A 878 -17.22 17.06 11.80
N ASN A 879 -15.89 16.97 11.79
CA ASN A 879 -15.16 15.71 11.76
C ASN A 879 -14.94 15.08 13.14
N ASN A 880 -15.06 15.86 14.24
CA ASN A 880 -14.75 15.39 15.59
C ASN A 880 -16.01 15.17 16.42
N ASP A 881 -16.20 13.94 16.91
CA ASP A 881 -17.36 13.54 17.70
C ASP A 881 -17.48 14.29 19.04
N GLU A 882 -16.37 14.77 19.60
CA GLU A 882 -16.35 15.56 20.83
C GLU A 882 -17.03 16.92 20.71
N LEU A 883 -17.18 17.43 19.49
CA LEU A 883 -17.90 18.67 19.22
C LEU A 883 -19.32 18.43 18.68
N LYS A 884 -19.78 17.17 18.63
CA LYS A 884 -21.10 16.79 18.12
C LYS A 884 -22.24 17.50 18.86
N GLY A 885 -22.11 17.69 20.17
CA GLY A 885 -23.09 18.41 20.99
C GLY A 885 -23.22 19.88 20.57
N ILE A 886 -22.10 20.60 20.47
CA ILE A 886 -22.08 22.00 20.00
C ILE A 886 -22.53 22.12 18.55
N ARG A 887 -22.14 21.18 17.68
CA ARG A 887 -22.58 21.16 16.27
C ARG A 887 -24.09 21.05 16.17
N ASN A 888 -24.70 20.12 16.90
CA ASN A 888 -26.14 19.92 16.91
C ASN A 888 -26.87 21.11 17.51
N LEU A 889 -26.40 21.63 18.65
CA LEU A 889 -26.94 22.83 19.28
C LEU A 889 -26.84 24.05 18.35
N GLY A 890 -25.68 24.25 17.72
CA GLY A 890 -25.45 25.34 16.77
C GLY A 890 -26.37 25.25 15.56
N ARG A 891 -26.61 24.06 15.00
CA ARG A 891 -27.58 23.83 13.93
C ARG A 891 -29.01 24.09 14.37
N LEU A 892 -29.38 23.64 15.57
CA LEU A 892 -30.69 23.87 16.15
C LEU A 892 -30.95 25.37 16.37
N LEU A 893 -29.99 26.08 16.97
CA LEU A 893 -30.06 27.53 17.18
C LEU A 893 -30.10 28.28 15.85
N LEU A 894 -29.29 27.90 14.86
CA LEU A 894 -29.33 28.48 13.53
C LEU A 894 -30.70 28.27 12.86
N PHE A 895 -31.29 27.08 12.99
CA PHE A 895 -32.61 26.77 12.43
C PHE A 895 -33.75 27.53 13.13
N ILE A 896 -33.68 27.71 14.46
CA ILE A 896 -34.65 28.47 15.25
C ILE A 896 -34.52 29.98 15.00
N LEU A 897 -33.29 30.51 14.92
CA LEU A 897 -33.05 31.94 14.72
C LEU A 897 -33.32 32.37 13.27
N ILE A 898 -32.91 31.59 12.28
CA ILE A 898 -33.17 31.89 10.86
C ILE A 898 -34.63 31.60 10.51
N GLY A 899 -35.20 30.51 11.03
CA GLY A 899 -36.55 30.05 10.73
C GLY A 899 -37.64 30.95 11.35
N PRO A 900 -38.22 30.58 12.50
CA PRO A 900 -39.37 31.30 13.05
C PRO A 900 -39.09 32.77 13.39
N ILE A 901 -37.92 33.12 13.92
CA ILE A 901 -37.62 34.50 14.37
C ILE A 901 -37.25 35.40 13.17
N GLY A 902 -36.30 34.94 12.34
CA GLY A 902 -35.87 35.66 11.14
C GLY A 902 -37.00 35.85 10.11
N LEU A 903 -37.75 34.79 9.78
CA LEU A 903 -38.88 34.89 8.84
C LEU A 903 -40.08 35.66 9.43
N SER A 904 -40.35 35.56 10.74
CA SER A 904 -41.44 36.35 11.35
C SER A 904 -41.12 37.85 11.37
N LEU A 905 -39.87 38.23 11.63
CA LEU A 905 -39.41 39.63 11.54
C LEU A 905 -39.39 40.16 10.10
N LEU A 906 -39.06 39.31 9.12
CA LEU A 906 -39.19 39.63 7.69
C LEU A 906 -40.65 39.85 7.27
N GLY A 907 -41.58 39.07 7.82
CA GLY A 907 -43.02 39.17 7.53
C GLY A 907 -43.73 40.37 8.18
N THR A 908 -43.15 40.97 9.23
CA THR A 908 -43.75 42.07 10.01
C THR A 908 -43.23 43.46 9.62
N LEU A 909 -42.73 43.62 8.38
CA LEU A 909 -42.22 44.86 7.76
C LEU A 909 -40.88 45.41 8.31
N ASN A 910 -40.26 44.80 9.32
CA ASN A 910 -38.90 45.15 9.76
C ASN A 910 -37.83 44.30 9.05
N LEU A 911 -37.73 44.49 7.73
CA LEU A 911 -36.79 43.78 6.86
C LEU A 911 -35.34 43.90 7.37
N ARG A 912 -34.94 45.09 7.85
CA ARG A 912 -33.59 45.33 8.39
C ARG A 912 -33.32 44.49 9.64
N GLY A 913 -34.28 44.39 10.56
CA GLY A 913 -34.17 43.57 11.76
C GLY A 913 -34.06 42.07 11.46
N GLY A 914 -34.90 41.56 10.57
CA GLY A 914 -34.85 40.15 10.16
C GLY A 914 -33.53 39.75 9.49
N PHE A 915 -33.04 40.56 8.53
CA PHE A 915 -31.74 40.33 7.91
C PHE A 915 -30.57 40.44 8.90
N ALA A 916 -30.62 41.39 9.83
CA ALA A 916 -29.59 41.53 10.86
C ALA A 916 -29.53 40.30 11.79
N VAL A 917 -30.67 39.77 12.23
CA VAL A 917 -30.74 38.57 13.08
C VAL A 917 -30.17 37.34 12.36
N ILE A 918 -30.54 37.14 11.08
CA ILE A 918 -30.00 36.05 10.26
C ILE A 918 -28.48 36.20 10.09
N TYR A 919 -28.02 37.40 9.76
CA TYR A 919 -26.60 37.66 9.53
C TYR A 919 -25.76 37.48 10.80
N ILE A 920 -26.19 38.02 11.94
CA ILE A 920 -25.51 37.87 13.24
C ILE A 920 -25.46 36.39 13.66
N SER A 921 -26.55 35.64 13.44
CA SER A 921 -26.59 34.21 13.74
C SER A 921 -25.60 33.41 12.88
N CYS A 922 -25.49 33.74 11.59
CA CYS A 922 -24.49 33.16 10.70
C CYS A 922 -23.06 33.54 11.10
N ILE A 923 -22.82 34.78 11.51
CA ILE A 923 -21.50 35.21 12.03
C ILE A 923 -21.12 34.39 13.26
N LEU A 924 -22.03 34.25 14.23
CA LEU A 924 -21.76 33.52 15.47
C LEU A 924 -21.44 32.04 15.18
N TYR A 925 -22.19 31.40 14.29
CA TYR A 925 -21.93 30.03 13.89
C TYR A 925 -20.60 29.88 13.13
N SER A 926 -20.28 30.82 12.22
CA SER A 926 -19.00 30.82 11.50
C SER A 926 -17.82 31.03 12.45
N PHE A 927 -17.99 31.86 13.48
CA PHE A 927 -16.98 32.05 14.52
C PHE A 927 -16.77 30.77 15.34
N LEU A 928 -17.82 30.03 15.69
CA LEU A 928 -17.72 28.73 16.36
C LEU A 928 -16.97 27.71 15.50
N ASP A 929 -17.25 27.64 14.20
CA ASP A 929 -16.53 26.77 13.26
C ASP A 929 -15.05 27.14 13.15
N LEU A 930 -14.74 28.43 13.03
CA LEU A 930 -13.36 28.94 13.03
C LEU A 930 -12.64 28.63 14.35
N ALA A 931 -13.29 28.83 15.49
CA ALA A 931 -12.73 28.52 16.81
C ALA A 931 -12.44 27.02 16.96
N ALA A 932 -13.38 26.16 16.56
CA ALA A 932 -13.18 24.71 16.52
C ALA A 932 -12.00 24.30 15.63
N SER A 933 -11.81 24.99 14.49
CA SER A 933 -10.68 24.75 13.59
C SER A 933 -9.30 25.05 14.20
N THR A 934 -9.21 25.69 15.38
CA THR A 934 -7.92 25.92 16.07
C THR A 934 -7.47 24.77 16.97
N ILE A 935 -8.37 23.82 17.26
CA ILE A 935 -8.15 22.77 18.26
C ILE A 935 -7.48 21.55 17.65
N TYR A 936 -8.07 21.01 16.59
CA TYR A 936 -7.70 19.68 16.06
C TYR A 936 -6.86 19.77 14.79
N VAL A 937 -5.99 18.78 14.61
CA VAL A 937 -5.30 18.57 13.34
C VAL A 937 -5.97 17.45 12.55
N VAL A 938 -5.71 17.40 11.25
CA VAL A 938 -6.18 16.31 10.39
C VAL A 938 -5.47 15.02 10.81
N ARG A 939 -6.23 14.04 11.33
CA ARG A 939 -5.72 12.77 11.87
C ARG A 939 -5.47 11.69 10.83
N GLU A 940 -5.50 12.03 9.53
CA GLU A 940 -5.32 11.07 8.44
C GLU A 940 -3.95 11.17 7.78
N GLY A 941 -3.32 10.00 7.62
CA GLY A 941 -2.06 9.79 6.92
C GLY A 941 -0.84 9.82 7.83
N TRP A 942 0.32 9.58 7.21
CA TRP A 942 1.61 9.51 7.88
C TRP A 942 2.36 10.84 7.78
N VAL A 943 3.06 11.20 8.85
CA VAL A 943 3.87 12.42 8.94
C VAL A 943 5.28 12.07 9.39
N TYR A 944 6.28 12.66 8.74
CA TYR A 944 7.66 12.62 9.18
C TYR A 944 7.98 13.86 10.02
N LEU A 945 8.50 13.65 11.22
CA LEU A 945 8.90 14.68 12.17
C LEU A 945 10.41 14.60 12.41
N ASP A 946 11.13 15.67 12.04
CA ASP A 946 12.57 15.79 12.24
C ASP A 946 12.90 16.13 13.70
N THR A 947 13.86 15.43 14.30
CA THR A 947 14.34 15.68 15.67
C THR A 947 14.91 17.08 15.86
N THR A 948 15.44 17.73 14.81
CA THR A 948 15.99 19.10 14.94
C THR A 948 14.93 20.16 15.24
N GLY A 949 13.68 19.95 14.80
CA GLY A 949 12.54 20.84 15.09
C GLY A 949 11.65 20.34 16.23
N TRP A 950 11.51 19.02 16.36
CA TRP A 950 10.59 18.40 17.31
C TRP A 950 11.25 18.00 18.64
N ASN A 951 12.58 17.84 18.70
CA ASN A 951 13.35 17.29 19.83
C ASN A 951 12.87 15.88 20.25
N ASP A 952 13.52 15.26 21.25
CA ASP A 952 13.13 13.95 21.79
C ASP A 952 11.74 13.94 22.49
N GLN A 953 11.13 15.12 22.66
CA GLN A 953 9.78 15.31 23.22
C GLN A 953 8.69 15.43 22.13
N ALA A 954 8.87 14.77 20.98
CA ALA A 954 7.92 14.84 19.86
C ALA A 954 6.49 14.45 20.26
N VAL A 955 6.34 13.46 21.17
CA VAL A 955 5.05 13.01 21.71
C VAL A 955 4.33 14.13 22.48
N ASP A 956 5.03 14.84 23.36
CA ASP A 956 4.45 15.91 24.17
C ASP A 956 4.04 17.10 23.29
N LYS A 957 4.88 17.45 22.30
CA LYS A 957 4.54 18.49 21.32
C LYS A 957 3.33 18.11 20.46
N LEU A 958 3.18 16.83 20.07
CA LEU A 958 2.00 16.36 19.34
C LEU A 958 0.74 16.50 20.19
N LYS A 959 0.81 16.16 21.48
CA LYS A 959 -0.28 16.34 22.44
C LYS A 959 -0.67 17.81 22.62
N ASP A 960 0.29 18.73 22.59
CA ASP A 960 0.02 20.17 22.62
C ASP A 960 -0.66 20.69 21.35
N GLN A 961 -0.51 19.98 20.22
CA GLN A 961 -1.14 20.32 18.96
C GLN A 961 -2.58 19.80 18.83
N ASP A 962 -2.85 18.59 19.34
CA ASP A 962 -4.19 18.00 19.42
C ASP A 962 -4.28 17.11 20.69
N PRO A 963 -5.22 17.41 21.61
CA PRO A 963 -5.31 16.70 22.89
C PRO A 963 -5.62 15.21 22.76
N ASN A 964 -6.16 14.76 21.62
CA ASN A 964 -6.59 13.37 21.42
C ASN A 964 -5.46 12.45 20.97
N PHE A 965 -4.26 12.96 20.73
CA PHE A 965 -3.15 12.14 20.28
C PHE A 965 -2.53 11.25 21.38
N ALA A 966 -2.90 11.42 22.66
CA ALA A 966 -2.40 10.57 23.73
C ALA A 966 -3.31 9.35 24.03
N PRO A 967 -2.75 8.17 24.37
CA PRO A 967 -1.33 7.79 24.29
C PRO A 967 -0.92 7.31 22.88
N PHE A 968 0.36 7.50 22.52
CA PHE A 968 0.98 6.89 21.34
C PHE A 968 1.65 5.56 21.71
N THR A 969 1.68 4.62 20.77
CA THR A 969 2.42 3.37 20.89
C THR A 969 3.67 3.42 20.02
N THR A 970 4.84 3.22 20.62
CA THR A 970 6.11 3.10 19.87
C THR A 970 6.20 1.72 19.23
N TRP A 971 6.53 1.68 17.94
CA TRP A 971 6.72 0.46 17.17
C TRP A 971 8.18 0.27 16.79
N GLY A 972 8.71 -0.93 16.99
CA GLY A 972 10.06 -1.37 16.63
C GLY A 972 10.95 -1.74 17.81
N ASP A 973 10.74 -1.18 19.00
CA ASP A 973 11.62 -1.39 20.16
C ASP A 973 11.35 -2.73 20.88
N GLU A 974 10.08 -3.14 20.95
CA GLU A 974 9.66 -4.41 21.57
C GLU A 974 9.53 -5.56 20.58
N GLN A 975 9.71 -5.29 19.28
CA GLN A 975 9.53 -6.26 18.21
C GLN A 975 10.86 -6.72 17.62
N LEU A 976 10.91 -7.98 17.15
CA LEU A 976 12.03 -8.51 16.37
C LEU A 976 12.01 -7.92 14.95
N CYS A 977 12.48 -6.68 14.83
CA CYS A 977 12.52 -5.92 13.58
C CYS A 977 13.95 -5.79 13.04
N PRO A 978 14.13 -5.78 11.70
CA PRO A 978 15.38 -5.39 11.07
C PRO A 978 15.90 -4.04 11.58
N LYS A 979 17.18 -3.92 11.96
CA LYS A 979 17.78 -2.65 12.38
C LYS A 979 18.92 -2.30 11.42
N TRP A 980 18.87 -1.11 10.86
CA TRP A 980 19.91 -0.60 9.97
C TRP A 980 20.80 0.35 10.75
N ASP A 981 22.09 0.02 10.81
CA ASP A 981 23.07 0.93 11.35
C ASP A 981 23.29 2.10 10.38
N PRO A 982 23.45 3.34 10.88
CA PRO A 982 23.89 4.43 10.05
C PRO A 982 25.30 4.11 9.51
N PRO A 983 25.61 4.48 8.25
CA PRO A 983 26.95 4.29 7.70
C PRO A 983 28.01 4.93 8.60
N SER A 984 29.13 4.22 8.84
CA SER A 984 30.14 4.65 9.80
C SER A 984 30.70 6.03 9.43
N GLN A 985 30.80 6.93 10.40
CA GLN A 985 31.50 8.21 10.25
C GLN A 985 33.03 8.05 10.34
N ASP A 986 33.56 6.82 10.45
CA ASP A 986 34.97 6.55 10.78
C ASP A 986 35.96 6.77 9.63
N TYR A 987 35.58 7.55 8.61
CA TYR A 987 36.51 8.09 7.62
C TYR A 987 37.32 9.28 8.19
N LYS A 988 37.99 9.07 9.33
CA LYS A 988 38.86 10.07 9.98
C LYS A 988 40.21 10.28 9.26
N ASN A 989 40.53 9.51 8.21
CA ASN A 989 41.86 9.52 7.60
C ASN A 989 42.02 10.24 6.25
N HIS A 990 40.95 10.70 5.59
CA HIS A 990 41.11 11.56 4.41
C HIS A 990 40.95 13.05 4.77
N LYS A 991 42.10 13.66 5.04
CA LYS A 991 42.30 15.11 5.06
C LYS A 991 41.78 15.74 3.76
N LYS A 992 40.57 16.29 3.81
CA LYS A 992 40.25 17.64 3.28
C LYS A 992 38.87 18.03 3.80
N LYS A 993 38.83 19.10 4.59
CA LYS A 993 37.63 19.76 5.11
C LYS A 993 36.71 20.14 3.94
N SER A 994 35.72 19.31 3.62
CA SER A 994 34.49 19.77 2.97
C SER A 994 33.51 20.16 4.08
N LYS A 995 32.97 21.38 4.00
CA LYS A 995 32.22 22.04 5.08
C LYS A 995 30.73 21.69 5.14
N SER A 996 30.30 20.63 4.46
CA SER A 996 28.90 20.19 4.46
C SER A 996 28.82 18.69 4.20
N ASN A 997 29.24 17.86 5.16
CA ASN A 997 28.79 16.47 5.15
C ASN A 997 27.30 16.47 5.52
N PRO A 998 26.41 15.89 4.70
CA PRO A 998 25.01 15.78 5.03
C PRO A 998 24.90 14.95 6.30
N ARG A 999 24.41 15.56 7.40
CA ARG A 999 24.22 14.84 8.66
C ARG A 999 23.04 13.89 8.52
N TYR A 1000 23.22 12.64 8.91
CA TYR A 1000 22.10 11.74 9.21
C TYR A 1000 21.17 12.43 10.22
N GLN A 1001 19.89 12.45 9.91
CA GLN A 1001 18.85 13.01 10.75
C GLN A 1001 18.08 11.86 11.37
N HIS A 1002 17.97 11.87 12.69
CA HIS A 1002 17.02 11.02 13.39
C HIS A 1002 15.66 11.69 13.31
N GLY A 1003 14.60 10.92 13.13
CA GLY A 1003 13.25 11.43 13.06
C GLY A 1003 12.22 10.37 13.40
N PHE A 1004 10.97 10.79 13.42
CA PHE A 1004 9.84 9.95 13.75
C PHE A 1004 8.85 9.91 12.59
N LEU A 1005 8.46 8.71 12.16
CA LEU A 1005 7.28 8.51 11.33
C LEU A 1005 6.08 8.26 12.24
N VAL A 1006 5.04 9.07 12.08
CA VAL A 1006 3.85 9.03 12.94
C VAL A 1006 2.61 8.77 12.10
N ASP A 1007 1.90 7.68 12.41
CA ASP A 1007 0.54 7.45 11.94
C ASP A 1007 -0.43 8.23 12.84
N LEU A 1008 -0.99 9.31 12.32
CA LEU A 1008 -1.90 10.17 13.09
C LEU A 1008 -3.23 9.48 13.42
N LYS A 1009 -3.62 8.45 12.66
CA LYS A 1009 -4.91 7.75 12.85
C LYS A 1009 -4.77 6.66 13.89
N SER A 1010 -3.76 5.81 13.74
CA SER A 1010 -3.53 4.66 14.62
C SER A 1010 -2.68 5.01 15.85
N LYS A 1011 -2.14 6.24 15.90
CA LYS A 1011 -1.28 6.74 16.99
C LYS A 1011 -0.04 5.85 17.21
N VAL A 1012 0.56 5.41 16.11
CA VAL A 1012 1.81 4.64 16.11
C VAL A 1012 2.97 5.55 15.73
N ILE A 1013 4.08 5.42 16.47
CA ILE A 1013 5.33 6.14 16.20
C ILE A 1013 6.42 5.13 15.87
N VAL A 1014 7.16 5.39 14.80
CA VAL A 1014 8.31 4.59 14.36
C VAL A 1014 9.54 5.50 14.31
N SER A 1015 10.62 5.10 14.99
CA SER A 1015 11.91 5.80 14.89
C SER A 1015 12.60 5.47 13.56
N VAL A 1016 13.11 6.48 12.87
CA VAL A 1016 13.80 6.31 11.58
C VAL A 1016 15.04 7.19 11.50
N THR A 1017 16.03 6.71 10.76
CA THR A 1017 17.20 7.50 10.37
C THR A 1017 17.13 7.78 8.87
N VAL A 1018 17.25 9.05 8.50
CA VAL A 1018 17.19 9.50 7.11
C VAL A 1018 18.34 10.44 6.74
N ILE A 1019 18.70 10.48 5.46
CA ILE A 1019 19.66 11.46 4.91
C ILE A 1019 18.97 12.72 4.38
N ASP A 1020 17.68 12.63 4.06
CA ASP A 1020 16.86 13.72 3.55
C ASP A 1020 15.38 13.44 3.89
N ARG A 1021 14.53 14.46 3.76
CA ARG A 1021 13.13 14.42 4.18
C ARG A 1021 12.31 13.48 3.28
N PRO A 1022 11.76 12.37 3.81
CA PRO A 1022 10.93 11.48 3.02
C PRO A 1022 9.57 12.11 2.73
N ASN A 1023 9.08 11.91 1.50
CA ASN A 1023 7.73 12.29 1.09
C ASN A 1023 6.88 11.11 0.63
N SER A 1024 7.48 9.93 0.54
CA SER A 1024 6.81 8.69 0.17
C SER A 1024 7.47 7.51 0.87
N LEU A 1025 6.66 6.49 1.13
CA LEU A 1025 7.09 5.20 1.60
C LEU A 1025 6.65 4.14 0.59
N ILE A 1026 7.53 3.18 0.28
CA ILE A 1026 7.20 2.02 -0.55
C ILE A 1026 7.38 0.75 0.27
N VAL A 1027 6.42 -0.16 0.15
CA VAL A 1027 6.48 -1.48 0.79
C VAL A 1027 7.44 -2.37 0.00
N LEU A 1028 8.36 -3.05 0.68
CA LEU A 1028 9.31 -3.97 0.03
C LEU A 1028 9.06 -5.43 0.41
N ALA A 1029 9.07 -5.72 1.71
CA ALA A 1029 9.08 -7.09 2.21
C ALA A 1029 8.37 -7.23 3.55
N LEU A 1030 7.80 -8.40 3.78
CA LEU A 1030 7.26 -8.83 5.06
C LEU A 1030 8.36 -9.50 5.88
N HIS A 1031 8.39 -9.21 7.18
CA HIS A 1031 9.18 -9.92 8.19
C HIS A 1031 8.28 -10.34 9.35
N GLY A 1032 8.82 -11.14 10.29
CA GLY A 1032 8.01 -11.92 11.24
C GLY A 1032 6.94 -11.15 12.03
N CYS A 1033 7.14 -9.85 12.30
CA CYS A 1033 6.20 -9.02 13.05
C CYS A 1033 5.71 -7.77 12.30
N GLY A 1034 6.24 -7.48 11.11
CA GLY A 1034 6.05 -6.18 10.47
C GLY A 1034 6.45 -6.15 9.01
N ILE A 1035 6.50 -4.94 8.45
CA ILE A 1035 6.80 -4.71 7.05
C ILE A 1035 8.00 -3.79 6.95
N THR A 1036 8.99 -4.23 6.20
CA THR A 1036 10.13 -3.40 5.83
C THR A 1036 9.76 -2.55 4.62
N CYS A 1037 9.96 -1.26 4.78
CA CYS A 1037 9.63 -0.24 3.80
C CYS A 1037 10.85 0.62 3.48
N MET A 1038 10.93 1.06 2.24
CA MET A 1038 11.92 2.04 1.79
C MET A 1038 11.31 3.44 1.82
N LEU A 1039 12.02 4.37 2.43
CA LEU A 1039 11.65 5.78 2.47
C LEU A 1039 12.28 6.49 1.27
N LEU A 1040 11.44 7.21 0.53
CA LEU A 1040 11.82 7.90 -0.69
C LEU A 1040 11.59 9.40 -0.58
N ASN A 1041 12.48 10.16 -1.22
CA ASN A 1041 12.19 11.52 -1.66
C ASN A 1041 11.91 11.48 -3.17
N ARG A 1042 10.63 11.56 -3.51
CA ARG A 1042 10.12 11.50 -4.88
C ARG A 1042 9.96 12.90 -5.47
N PRO A 1043 10.52 13.18 -6.65
CA PRO A 1043 10.24 14.43 -7.37
C PRO A 1043 8.76 14.51 -7.80
N ALA A 1044 8.29 15.72 -8.13
CA ALA A 1044 6.92 15.92 -8.59
C ALA A 1044 6.64 15.32 -9.98
N GLU A 1045 7.70 15.07 -10.76
CA GLU A 1045 7.64 14.44 -12.08
C GLU A 1045 7.49 12.91 -11.93
N PRO A 1046 6.43 12.28 -12.50
CA PRO A 1046 6.15 10.86 -12.31
C PRO A 1046 7.26 9.91 -12.81
N ASN A 1047 8.00 10.32 -13.84
CA ASN A 1047 9.03 9.49 -14.48
C ASN A 1047 10.44 9.71 -13.92
N ALA A 1048 10.61 10.63 -12.97
CA ALA A 1048 11.93 10.95 -12.45
C ALA A 1048 12.34 9.95 -11.35
N ILE A 1049 13.65 9.69 -11.28
CA ILE A 1049 14.24 8.73 -10.35
C ILE A 1049 14.04 9.22 -8.91
N ALA A 1050 13.47 8.37 -8.06
CA ALA A 1050 13.29 8.63 -6.65
C ALA A 1050 14.58 8.35 -5.87
N ALA A 1051 14.93 9.24 -4.94
CA ALA A 1051 16.09 9.03 -4.07
C ALA A 1051 15.70 8.17 -2.86
N LYS A 1052 16.49 7.11 -2.57
CA LYS A 1052 16.41 6.38 -1.30
C LYS A 1052 16.95 7.27 -0.18
N VAL A 1053 16.09 7.61 0.79
CA VAL A 1053 16.47 8.51 1.89
C VAL A 1053 16.47 7.84 3.26
N GLY A 1054 15.87 6.66 3.40
CA GLY A 1054 15.92 5.87 4.63
C GLY A 1054 15.22 4.52 4.50
N MET A 1055 15.20 3.78 5.60
CA MET A 1055 14.50 2.51 5.76
C MET A 1055 13.63 2.58 7.02
N ALA A 1056 12.50 1.88 7.02
CA ALA A 1056 11.60 1.83 8.18
C ALA A 1056 10.94 0.45 8.29
N ASN A 1057 10.72 -0.01 9.52
CA ASN A 1057 9.79 -1.11 9.78
C ASN A 1057 8.50 -0.55 10.33
N VAL A 1058 7.40 -0.91 9.71
CA VAL A 1058 6.06 -0.42 10.06
C VAL A 1058 5.13 -1.58 10.37
N PRO A 1059 4.03 -1.34 11.11
CA PRO A 1059 3.07 -2.39 11.41
C PRO A 1059 2.41 -2.97 10.15
N PRO A 1060 1.94 -4.24 10.19
CA PRO A 1060 1.32 -4.90 9.04
C PRO A 1060 0.09 -4.20 8.44
N TYR A 1061 -0.67 -3.45 9.25
CA TYR A 1061 -1.88 -2.76 8.79
C TYR A 1061 -1.60 -1.71 7.71
N VAL A 1062 -0.34 -1.28 7.55
CA VAL A 1062 0.06 -0.34 6.49
C VAL A 1062 -0.30 -0.86 5.10
N LEU A 1063 -0.35 -2.17 4.87
CA LEU A 1063 -0.79 -2.75 3.59
C LEU A 1063 -2.22 -2.39 3.19
N ALA A 1064 -3.08 -2.15 4.18
CA ALA A 1064 -4.48 -1.76 3.97
C ALA A 1064 -4.61 -0.23 3.80
N GLN A 1065 -3.63 0.54 4.27
CA GLN A 1065 -3.59 2.00 4.10
C GLN A 1065 -2.87 2.43 2.81
N SER A 1066 -1.93 1.63 2.34
CA SER A 1066 -1.16 1.87 1.12
C SER A 1066 -2.00 1.66 -0.14
N VAL A 1067 -1.65 2.38 -1.20
CA VAL A 1067 -2.30 2.28 -2.52
C VAL A 1067 -1.30 1.74 -3.53
N GLU A 1068 -1.76 0.93 -4.47
CA GLU A 1068 -0.93 0.43 -5.57
C GLU A 1068 -0.47 1.59 -6.47
N ALA A 1069 0.84 1.64 -6.74
CA ALA A 1069 1.44 2.54 -7.73
C ALA A 1069 1.91 1.75 -8.96
N GLY A 1070 2.36 2.45 -10.00
CA GLY A 1070 2.88 1.86 -11.24
C GLY A 1070 4.29 1.32 -11.06
N THR A 1071 5.24 1.79 -11.87
CA THR A 1071 6.66 1.42 -11.75
C THR A 1071 7.43 2.55 -11.10
N VAL A 1072 8.16 2.27 -10.02
CA VAL A 1072 9.00 3.24 -9.32
C VAL A 1072 10.47 2.92 -9.57
N TYR A 1073 11.21 3.89 -10.14
CA TYR A 1073 12.66 3.82 -10.29
C TYR A 1073 13.33 4.47 -9.09
N VAL A 1074 14.18 3.72 -8.38
CA VAL A 1074 14.92 4.21 -7.22
C VAL A 1074 16.41 4.28 -7.52
N GLY A 1075 17.03 5.43 -7.31
CA GLY A 1075 18.44 5.65 -7.62
C GLY A 1075 18.90 7.07 -7.30
N GLY A 1076 19.85 7.58 -8.09
CA GLY A 1076 20.34 8.96 -8.02
C GLY A 1076 21.75 9.13 -7.48
N GLY A 1077 22.30 10.34 -7.64
CA GLY A 1077 23.64 10.74 -7.19
C GLY A 1077 23.75 11.06 -5.69
N PRO A 1078 24.95 11.36 -5.17
CA PRO A 1078 25.15 11.82 -3.79
C PRO A 1078 24.26 13.03 -3.46
N PRO A 1079 23.75 13.16 -2.21
CA PRO A 1079 22.96 14.32 -1.83
C PRO A 1079 23.82 15.59 -2.00
N LYS A 1080 23.21 16.64 -2.58
CA LYS A 1080 23.87 17.91 -2.88
C LYS A 1080 24.08 18.78 -1.64
#